data_AF-A0A7Z2GCL4-F1
#
_entry.id   AF-A0A7Z2GCL4-F1
#
_cell.length_a   1.000
_cell.length_b   1.000
_cell.length_c   1.000
_cell.angle_alpha   90.00
_cell.angle_beta   90.00
_cell.angle_gamma   90.00
#
_symmetry.space_group_name_H-M   'P 1'
#
loop_
_entity.id
_entity.type
_entity.pdbx_description
1 polymer ?
#
loop_
_entity_poly.entity_id
_entity_poly.type
_entity_poly.pdbx_seq_one_letter_code
_entity_poly.pdbx_strand_id
1 'polypeptide(L)'
;MLEAEFKLLHPNASRTSIAPNASIEEREHALRRDIHGLPGDQVQCALCLSGGGIRSATFCLGVLQGLAKRGLLQNFHYLSTVSGGGYIGAWLTSWIQRTTLGNVLTALGHPPPPTNGPPGALHQPEPEEIRNLRAYSNYLSPVWGMSADLFTLIMTFARNLLLNWLVFVPLLLAAVAVPRLWLLSLHLQGGSVRVPLLAAGGLIAIGHGYMIGDMTGKPSTDTKEVRNWFLLCSFAPLCLAAVLLSWAATQQDLQTAGSQPGNLVWFACSGAVVQAVAVPVGFLVRRLRGIEPIHYPPRLWVILAIVGSGAVVAAGYFALVRYFAPPVARLRADPVMLTNYAVWSFPLVVCGLWIASVLQAGATGPLTRGNAQKLSQGVPRPPGMEAYREWWARASAYYFLAVVGWIGMFSIVTYAVLFLLDSGADRLSHVGLSGGLIGVAVSLAGYWSKTTATLKKRAPSLAAVARTRVLQISAAAFIVVLLIVLSYCVNVAIGVLRGDSDWDTKVGYARILTDTNCLYLLIACVFAVAFAFFVSAAIGANTFSLHNLYGNRLVRAYLGATNAQRNPQWFTNFDDNDNWSMNPKAPPFPLPPPPPRPPTRRLYPVVNTALNLAKPSKRRLAWQQRKATSFIISPLFTGSSTIGYVPTTGYADITLGRAMTISGAAASPNMGYHTSGLVAFVMTLFNVRLGWWLPSPRFGTASGLHRRNPIFGIMPLLREAFATSSDNNEHVYLSDGGHFENLGLYEMVRRRCRRIVVVDAAADPQYAYADLENAIRKIRIDFGISITFPMPLPTPSVGPGAIARRVRIGAIGYSAVDAGQLDGQLILIKPVLFGDEPVDVCSYAATSKVPGGAFPQETTADQFFTEAQFESYRMLGEHTVLNTFKKYGQWAVANPALSVALARPPASVPAPAPASAAAADDEANATKGSAFAQWLQSIGHNAVLASALAATGAAGVVATHLPSVISPKAPDTQPGEKPPGKVAPGSPDTSGLPARLETLQNSTERLSVAIDRLIVALQPQPQPQPDSPDPALAGQIGALAQSINALQASITKLQSPAWSSTDVTTQLRLLAELTQRVDKVSATLAAQNPSSNAAATLAELTLIKAQLDTLTRSVNALSPQNYVRGGLQ
;
A
#
# COMPACT_ATOMS: atom_id res chain seq x y z
N MET A 1 13.46 29.84 -9.75
CA MET A 1 13.25 28.61 -10.53
C MET A 1 12.53 28.92 -11.83
N LEU A 2 11.22 29.23 -11.85
CA LEU A 2 10.45 29.46 -13.08
C LEU A 2 11.06 30.52 -14.02
N GLU A 3 11.58 31.62 -13.46
CA GLU A 3 12.26 32.66 -14.26
C GLU A 3 13.50 32.14 -15.01
N ALA A 4 14.25 31.22 -14.40
CA ALA A 4 15.45 30.65 -15.01
C ALA A 4 15.09 29.64 -16.11
N GLU A 5 14.02 28.88 -15.93
CA GLU A 5 13.46 28.01 -16.98
C GLU A 5 12.95 28.85 -18.15
N PHE A 6 12.21 29.93 -17.88
CA PHE A 6 11.73 30.85 -18.90
C PHE A 6 12.89 31.45 -19.70
N LYS A 7 13.93 31.96 -19.03
CA LYS A 7 15.12 32.51 -19.68
C LYS A 7 15.86 31.46 -20.53
N LEU A 8 15.88 30.20 -20.10
CA LEU A 8 16.50 29.11 -20.86
C LEU A 8 15.72 28.77 -22.14
N LEU A 9 14.39 28.74 -22.04
CA LEU A 9 13.50 28.33 -23.14
C LEU A 9 13.22 29.47 -24.12
N HIS A 10 13.21 30.72 -23.65
CA HIS A 10 12.87 31.91 -24.42
C HIS A 10 13.95 33.00 -24.24
N PRO A 11 15.21 32.75 -24.67
CA PRO A 11 16.33 33.68 -24.42
C PRO A 11 16.15 35.04 -25.09
N ASN A 12 15.33 35.11 -26.14
CA ASN A 12 15.06 36.32 -26.93
C ASN A 12 13.74 37.01 -26.54
N ALA A 13 12.98 36.47 -25.59
CA ALA A 13 11.73 37.10 -25.17
C ALA A 13 11.99 38.34 -24.31
N SER A 14 11.25 39.42 -24.57
CA SER A 14 11.26 40.61 -23.72
C SER A 14 10.72 40.25 -22.33
N ARG A 15 11.34 40.83 -21.30
CA ARG A 15 10.94 40.61 -19.91
C ARG A 15 10.32 41.89 -19.36
N THR A 16 9.23 41.76 -18.61
CA THR A 16 8.71 42.90 -17.85
C THR A 16 9.77 43.37 -16.85
N SER A 17 10.01 44.69 -16.78
CA SER A 17 10.89 45.29 -15.77
C SER A 17 10.28 45.12 -14.38
N ILE A 18 11.08 44.65 -13.41
CA ILE A 18 10.65 44.39 -12.05
C ILE A 18 11.61 45.10 -11.09
N ALA A 19 11.08 45.76 -10.07
CA ALA A 19 11.89 46.39 -9.04
C ALA A 19 12.78 45.35 -8.31
N PRO A 20 14.01 45.70 -7.90
CA PRO A 20 14.92 44.77 -7.21
C PRO A 20 14.32 44.15 -5.94
N ASN A 21 13.42 44.89 -5.28
CA ASN A 21 12.79 44.52 -4.01
C ASN A 21 11.36 43.98 -4.18
N ALA A 22 10.93 43.66 -5.40
CA ALA A 22 9.59 43.14 -5.65
C ALA A 22 9.33 41.83 -4.89
N SER A 23 8.12 41.69 -4.37
CA SER A 23 7.69 40.48 -3.69
C SER A 23 7.70 39.27 -4.63
N ILE A 24 7.70 38.06 -4.07
CA ILE A 24 7.63 36.83 -4.86
C ILE A 24 6.35 36.79 -5.72
N GLU A 25 5.22 37.28 -5.18
CA GLU A 25 3.93 37.32 -5.88
C GLU A 25 3.97 38.27 -7.08
N GLU A 26 4.55 39.46 -6.92
CA GLU A 26 4.74 40.42 -8.02
C GLU A 26 5.63 39.84 -9.12
N ARG A 27 6.71 39.15 -8.74
CA ARG A 27 7.61 38.48 -9.69
C ARG A 27 6.92 37.34 -10.43
N GLU A 28 6.13 36.53 -9.73
CA GLU A 28 5.33 35.48 -10.37
C GLU A 28 4.29 36.06 -11.33
N HIS A 29 3.60 37.14 -10.93
CA HIS A 29 2.60 37.78 -11.79
C HIS A 29 3.23 38.40 -13.04
N ALA A 30 4.38 39.07 -12.90
CA ALA A 30 5.14 39.59 -14.03
C ALA A 30 5.59 38.48 -14.98
N LEU A 31 6.14 37.38 -14.44
CA LEU A 31 6.54 36.23 -15.25
C LEU A 31 5.37 35.59 -15.99
N ARG A 32 4.20 35.48 -15.36
CA ARG A 32 2.99 34.94 -16.02
C ARG A 32 2.55 35.83 -17.18
N ARG A 33 2.61 37.16 -17.04
CA ARG A 33 2.36 38.10 -18.15
C ARG A 33 3.36 37.89 -19.29
N ASP A 34 4.64 37.74 -18.97
CA ASP A 34 5.68 37.49 -19.99
C ASP A 34 5.40 36.17 -20.73
N ILE A 35 4.99 35.11 -20.03
CA ILE A 35 4.63 33.81 -20.63
C ILE A 35 3.40 33.93 -21.54
N HIS A 36 2.34 34.61 -21.10
CA HIS A 36 1.13 34.79 -21.89
C HIS A 36 1.33 35.71 -23.10
N GLY A 37 2.29 36.64 -23.02
CA GLY A 37 2.70 37.54 -24.11
C GLY A 37 3.56 36.90 -25.19
N LEU A 38 3.96 35.63 -25.04
CA LEU A 38 4.77 34.93 -26.05
C LEU A 38 4.01 34.81 -27.39
N PRO A 39 4.65 35.18 -28.52
CA PRO A 39 4.03 35.09 -29.84
C PRO A 39 3.78 33.64 -30.26
N GLY A 40 2.90 33.43 -31.24
CA GLY A 40 2.24 32.14 -31.52
C GLY A 40 3.11 30.88 -31.59
N ASP A 41 4.31 30.96 -32.17
CA ASP A 41 5.27 29.86 -32.32
C ASP A 41 6.17 29.64 -31.08
N GLN A 42 6.24 30.63 -30.20
CA GLN A 42 6.98 30.61 -28.93
C GLN A 42 6.09 30.22 -27.74
N VAL A 43 4.78 30.07 -27.95
CA VAL A 43 3.83 29.66 -26.93
C VAL A 43 4.29 28.39 -26.21
N GLN A 44 4.33 28.44 -24.88
CA GLN A 44 4.78 27.31 -24.08
C GLN A 44 3.87 26.08 -24.26
N CYS A 45 4.50 24.99 -24.69
CA CYS A 45 3.83 23.73 -24.98
C CYS A 45 4.47 22.61 -24.15
N ALA A 46 3.68 21.68 -23.63
CA ALA A 46 4.17 20.57 -22.83
C ALA A 46 3.65 19.23 -23.33
N LEU A 47 4.52 18.23 -23.32
CA LEU A 47 4.17 16.82 -23.48
C LEU A 47 4.25 16.15 -22.11
N CYS A 48 3.14 15.56 -21.66
CA CYS A 48 3.05 14.86 -20.39
C CYS A 48 2.89 13.36 -20.64
N LEU A 49 3.82 12.56 -20.10
CA LEU A 49 3.81 11.11 -20.19
C LEU A 49 3.48 10.54 -18.81
N SER A 50 2.31 9.91 -18.71
CA SER A 50 1.77 9.41 -17.45
C SER A 50 2.48 8.16 -16.91
N GLY A 51 2.24 7.84 -15.65
CA GLY A 51 2.70 6.60 -15.03
C GLY A 51 1.89 5.38 -15.44
N GLY A 52 2.45 4.20 -15.19
CA GLY A 52 1.84 2.91 -15.55
C GLY A 52 2.83 1.77 -15.81
N GLY A 53 4.07 1.89 -15.31
CA GLY A 53 5.12 0.92 -15.55
C GLY A 53 5.51 0.80 -17.03
N ILE A 54 5.99 -0.39 -17.41
CA ILE A 54 6.43 -0.66 -18.79
C ILE A 54 5.32 -0.46 -19.82
N ARG A 55 4.06 -0.80 -19.50
CA ARG A 55 2.89 -0.54 -20.36
C ARG A 55 2.84 0.91 -20.84
N SER A 56 2.90 1.85 -19.89
CA SER A 56 2.86 3.27 -20.21
C SER A 56 4.08 3.68 -21.03
N ALA A 57 5.28 3.20 -20.66
CA ALA A 57 6.51 3.49 -21.38
C ALA A 57 6.42 3.09 -22.87
N THR A 58 5.91 1.89 -23.15
CA THR A 58 5.81 1.33 -24.50
C THR A 58 4.72 1.99 -25.35
N PHE A 59 3.55 2.28 -24.77
CA PHE A 59 2.52 3.05 -25.48
C PHE A 59 3.01 4.48 -25.79
N CYS A 60 3.67 5.13 -24.81
CA CYS A 60 4.25 6.45 -24.99
C CYS A 60 5.37 6.46 -26.04
N LEU A 61 6.18 5.40 -26.15
CA LEU A 61 7.16 5.25 -27.24
C LEU A 61 6.47 5.33 -28.61
N GLY A 62 5.38 4.60 -28.81
CA GLY A 62 4.58 4.69 -30.03
C GLY A 62 4.05 6.10 -30.29
N VAL A 63 3.55 6.77 -29.25
CA VAL A 63 3.09 8.17 -29.35
C VAL A 63 4.22 9.11 -29.75
N LEU A 64 5.42 8.94 -29.20
CA LEU A 64 6.61 9.73 -29.57
C LEU A 64 6.98 9.52 -31.05
N GLN A 65 6.96 8.27 -31.54
CA GLN A 65 7.19 7.94 -32.96
C GLN A 65 6.15 8.62 -33.87
N GLY A 66 4.87 8.50 -33.53
CA GLY A 66 3.80 9.15 -34.28
C GLY A 66 3.92 10.68 -34.29
N LEU A 67 4.31 11.29 -33.16
CA LEU A 67 4.50 12.75 -33.08
C LEU A 67 5.72 13.20 -33.88
N ALA A 68 6.79 12.40 -33.94
CA ALA A 68 7.95 12.66 -34.79
C ALA A 68 7.59 12.56 -36.28
N LYS A 69 6.88 11.49 -36.70
CA LYS A 69 6.37 11.28 -38.07
C LYS A 69 5.49 12.43 -38.56
N ARG A 70 4.80 13.13 -37.64
CA ARG A 70 3.95 14.28 -37.95
C ARG A 70 4.65 15.62 -37.76
N GLY A 71 5.94 15.66 -37.42
CA GLY A 71 6.68 16.92 -37.20
C GLY A 71 6.17 17.74 -36.01
N LEU A 72 5.51 17.08 -35.04
CA LEU A 72 4.91 17.73 -33.87
C LEU A 72 5.79 17.62 -32.62
N LEU A 73 6.61 16.57 -32.50
CA LEU A 73 7.43 16.34 -31.30
C LEU A 73 8.40 17.50 -31.02
N GLN A 74 8.94 18.11 -32.07
CA GLN A 74 9.81 19.28 -31.94
C GLN A 74 9.12 20.52 -31.40
N ASN A 75 7.79 20.57 -31.26
CA ASN A 75 7.09 21.80 -30.87
C ASN A 75 6.88 21.91 -29.34
N PHE A 76 7.24 20.88 -28.58
CA PHE A 76 7.11 20.88 -27.13
C PHE A 76 8.32 21.52 -26.44
N HIS A 77 8.06 22.44 -25.53
CA HIS A 77 9.08 23.09 -24.71
C HIS A 77 9.42 22.23 -23.48
N TYR A 78 8.41 21.60 -22.87
CA TYR A 78 8.55 20.75 -21.69
C TYR A 78 8.22 19.29 -21.99
N LEU A 79 8.98 18.39 -21.37
CA LEU A 79 8.69 16.96 -21.27
C LEU A 79 8.45 16.62 -19.80
N SER A 80 7.19 16.54 -19.40
CA SER A 80 6.76 16.21 -18.04
C SER A 80 6.51 14.71 -17.93
N THR A 81 7.10 14.07 -16.93
CA THR A 81 7.09 12.60 -16.85
C THR A 81 6.76 12.11 -15.44
N VAL A 82 6.08 10.96 -15.37
CA VAL A 82 5.77 10.25 -14.12
C VAL A 82 6.00 8.75 -14.32
N SER A 83 6.68 8.09 -13.38
CA SER A 83 6.78 6.63 -13.31
C SER A 83 7.19 5.99 -14.64
N GLY A 84 6.36 5.13 -15.24
CA GLY A 84 6.58 4.55 -16.58
C GLY A 84 6.84 5.56 -17.70
N GLY A 85 6.15 6.70 -17.71
CA GLY A 85 6.44 7.82 -18.61
C GLY A 85 7.82 8.44 -18.34
N GLY A 86 8.33 8.32 -17.11
CA GLY A 86 9.71 8.63 -16.73
C GLY A 86 10.74 7.71 -17.36
N TYR A 87 10.41 6.43 -17.61
CA TYR A 87 11.34 5.50 -18.25
C TYR A 87 11.64 5.91 -19.68
N ILE A 88 10.58 6.10 -20.46
CA ILE A 88 10.70 6.50 -21.85
C ILE A 88 11.13 7.96 -22.01
N GLY A 89 10.71 8.85 -21.10
CA GLY A 89 11.14 10.24 -21.12
C GLY A 89 12.62 10.40 -20.78
N ALA A 90 13.16 9.59 -19.87
CA ALA A 90 14.58 9.55 -19.57
C ALA A 90 15.39 8.94 -20.73
N TRP A 91 14.88 7.89 -21.38
CA TRP A 91 15.44 7.36 -22.63
C TRP A 91 15.53 8.46 -23.70
N LEU A 92 14.42 9.16 -23.99
CA LEU A 92 14.41 10.25 -24.98
C LEU A 92 15.39 11.37 -24.61
N THR A 93 15.40 11.77 -23.34
CA THR A 93 16.33 12.79 -22.84
C THR A 93 17.78 12.37 -23.02
N SER A 94 18.13 11.12 -22.66
CA SER A 94 19.48 10.58 -22.81
C SER A 94 19.91 10.51 -24.27
N TRP A 95 19.01 10.10 -25.17
CA TRP A 95 19.30 10.02 -26.61
C TRP A 95 19.58 11.41 -27.21
N ILE A 96 18.77 12.41 -26.84
CA ILE A 96 18.96 13.81 -27.24
C ILE A 96 20.31 14.34 -26.73
N GLN A 97 20.70 14.01 -25.49
CA GLN A 97 21.97 14.44 -24.90
C GLN A 97 23.19 13.81 -25.57
N ARG A 98 23.09 12.54 -26.00
CA ARG A 98 24.17 11.83 -26.69
C ARG A 98 24.35 12.25 -28.15
N THR A 99 23.28 12.74 -28.77
CA THR A 99 23.28 13.13 -30.19
C THR A 99 22.76 14.56 -30.31
N THR A 100 21.63 14.76 -30.99
CA THR A 100 20.90 16.03 -31.04
C THR A 100 19.42 15.72 -31.21
N LEU A 101 18.54 16.67 -30.86
CA LEU A 101 17.10 16.52 -31.09
C LEU A 101 16.78 16.27 -32.58
N GLY A 102 17.49 16.91 -33.51
CA GLY A 102 17.28 16.72 -34.94
C GLY A 102 17.50 15.27 -35.39
N ASN A 103 18.61 14.66 -34.95
CA ASN A 103 18.93 13.27 -35.28
C ASN A 103 17.91 12.30 -34.70
N VAL A 104 17.49 12.53 -33.44
CA VAL A 104 16.47 11.71 -32.77
C VAL A 104 15.12 11.82 -33.49
N LEU A 105 14.70 13.02 -33.92
CA LEU A 105 13.46 13.20 -34.67
C LEU A 105 13.49 12.47 -36.02
N THR A 106 14.63 12.52 -36.73
CA THR A 106 14.81 11.76 -37.97
C THR A 106 14.72 10.26 -37.69
N ALA A 107 15.46 9.74 -36.72
CA ALA A 107 15.45 8.31 -36.38
C ALA A 107 14.06 7.80 -35.94
N LEU A 108 13.30 8.59 -35.17
CA LEU A 108 11.93 8.26 -34.74
C LEU A 108 10.89 8.38 -35.87
N GLY A 109 11.04 9.38 -36.74
CA GLY A 109 10.06 9.72 -37.77
C GLY A 109 10.24 8.95 -39.08
N HIS A 110 11.48 8.89 -39.57
CA HIS A 110 11.84 8.30 -40.85
C HIS A 110 13.20 7.61 -40.71
N PRO A 111 13.24 6.30 -40.39
CA PRO A 111 14.52 5.57 -40.34
C PRO A 111 15.26 5.79 -41.67
N PRO A 112 16.59 6.04 -41.63
CA PRO A 112 17.34 6.41 -42.81
C PRO A 112 17.19 5.36 -43.92
N PRO A 113 17.09 5.78 -45.20
CA PRO A 113 17.10 4.85 -46.32
C PRO A 113 18.41 4.03 -46.32
N PRO A 114 18.39 2.83 -46.91
CA PRO A 114 19.50 1.88 -46.82
C PRO A 114 20.82 2.52 -47.25
N THR A 115 21.81 2.49 -46.37
CA THR A 115 23.21 2.60 -46.81
C THR A 115 23.58 1.30 -47.53
N ASN A 116 24.38 1.40 -48.59
CA ASN A 116 24.86 0.29 -49.40
C ASN A 116 25.74 -0.66 -48.56
N GLY A 117 25.12 -1.48 -47.71
CA GLY A 117 25.78 -2.60 -47.03
C GLY A 117 26.11 -3.72 -48.04
N PRO A 118 27.08 -4.59 -47.72
CA PRO A 118 27.43 -5.71 -48.59
C PRO A 118 26.20 -6.58 -48.89
N PRO A 119 26.05 -7.07 -50.13
CA PRO A 119 24.92 -7.92 -50.51
C PRO A 119 24.85 -9.14 -49.59
N GLY A 120 23.75 -9.26 -48.82
CA GLY A 120 23.54 -10.33 -47.84
C GLY A 120 23.38 -9.88 -46.38
N ALA A 121 23.61 -8.60 -46.06
CA ALA A 121 23.29 -8.07 -44.72
C ALA A 121 21.77 -8.07 -44.50
N LEU A 122 21.29 -8.84 -43.50
CA LEU A 122 19.88 -8.87 -43.08
C LEU A 122 19.38 -7.43 -42.86
N HIS A 123 18.32 -7.06 -43.57
CA HIS A 123 17.71 -5.74 -43.50
C HIS A 123 17.29 -5.39 -42.06
N GLN A 124 17.78 -4.28 -41.52
CA GLN A 124 17.40 -3.79 -40.20
C GLN A 124 16.59 -2.49 -40.34
N PRO A 125 15.24 -2.55 -40.35
CA PRO A 125 14.39 -1.40 -40.66
C PRO A 125 14.23 -0.39 -39.52
N GLU A 126 14.80 -0.63 -38.34
CA GLU A 126 14.54 0.14 -37.12
C GLU A 126 15.85 0.57 -36.42
N PRO A 127 15.91 1.78 -35.82
CA PRO A 127 17.07 2.23 -35.05
C PRO A 127 17.43 1.28 -33.91
N GLU A 128 18.73 1.15 -33.65
CA GLU A 128 19.28 0.28 -32.61
C GLU A 128 18.74 0.64 -31.22
N GLU A 129 18.50 1.92 -30.95
CA GLU A 129 18.00 2.40 -29.66
C GLU A 129 16.60 1.88 -29.34
N ILE A 130 15.76 1.65 -30.35
CA ILE A 130 14.42 1.08 -30.18
C ILE A 130 14.48 -0.45 -30.11
N ARG A 131 15.32 -1.06 -30.94
CA ARG A 131 15.58 -2.51 -30.88
C ARG A 131 16.10 -2.94 -29.50
N ASN A 132 16.99 -2.15 -28.91
CA ASN A 132 17.50 -2.40 -27.56
C ASN A 132 16.37 -2.32 -26.53
N LEU A 133 15.46 -1.33 -26.62
CA LEU A 133 14.28 -1.29 -25.75
C LEU A 133 13.40 -2.54 -25.88
N ARG A 134 13.19 -3.04 -27.11
CA ARG A 134 12.43 -4.27 -27.35
C ARG A 134 13.14 -5.50 -26.76
N ALA A 135 14.46 -5.60 -26.95
CA ALA A 135 15.28 -6.69 -26.40
C ALA A 135 15.27 -6.71 -24.85
N TYR A 136 15.12 -5.56 -24.22
CA TYR A 136 14.95 -5.41 -22.77
C TYR A 136 13.50 -5.16 -22.35
N SER A 137 12.51 -5.60 -23.15
CA SER A 137 11.08 -5.56 -22.80
C SER A 137 10.79 -6.28 -21.47
N ASN A 138 11.62 -7.26 -21.11
CA ASN A 138 11.72 -7.79 -19.75
C ASN A 138 12.96 -7.22 -19.04
N TYR A 139 12.87 -5.98 -18.55
CA TYR A 139 14.04 -5.27 -18.03
C TYR A 139 14.57 -5.82 -16.69
N LEU A 140 13.72 -6.46 -15.89
CA LEU A 140 14.09 -7.05 -14.60
C LEU A 140 14.89 -8.35 -14.77
N SER A 141 14.51 -9.20 -15.73
CA SER A 141 15.22 -10.44 -16.09
C SER A 141 15.08 -10.70 -17.59
N PRO A 142 16.01 -10.19 -18.43
CA PRO A 142 15.89 -10.26 -19.89
C PRO A 142 15.81 -11.69 -20.44
N VAL A 143 16.48 -12.64 -19.78
CA VAL A 143 16.41 -14.06 -20.11
C VAL A 143 15.29 -14.71 -19.30
N TRP A 144 14.30 -15.28 -19.99
CA TRP A 144 13.22 -16.06 -19.39
C TRP A 144 13.73 -17.37 -18.78
N GLY A 145 13.14 -17.81 -17.67
CA GLY A 145 13.47 -19.06 -16.98
C GLY A 145 14.45 -18.92 -15.80
N MET A 146 15.12 -20.02 -15.44
CA MET A 146 16.11 -20.09 -14.35
C MET A 146 17.44 -19.42 -14.76
N SER A 147 17.41 -18.10 -14.98
CA SER A 147 18.58 -17.32 -15.40
C SER A 147 19.40 -16.82 -14.21
N ALA A 148 20.69 -16.57 -14.44
CA ALA A 148 21.56 -15.94 -13.44
C ALA A 148 21.03 -14.55 -13.01
N ASP A 149 20.34 -13.82 -13.90
CA ASP A 149 19.76 -12.51 -13.61
C ASP A 149 18.59 -12.61 -12.61
N LEU A 150 17.74 -13.64 -12.73
CA LEU A 150 16.66 -13.92 -11.78
C LEU A 150 17.20 -14.32 -10.40
N PHE A 151 18.19 -15.21 -10.35
CA PHE A 151 18.83 -15.56 -9.07
C PHE A 151 19.59 -14.38 -8.45
N THR A 152 20.21 -13.52 -9.26
CA THR A 152 20.82 -12.28 -8.79
C THR A 152 19.78 -11.35 -8.16
N LEU A 153 18.58 -11.26 -8.74
CA LEU A 153 17.46 -10.50 -8.17
C LEU A 153 17.04 -11.06 -6.81
N ILE A 154 16.80 -12.38 -6.73
CA ILE A 154 16.38 -13.06 -5.50
C ILE A 154 17.44 -12.91 -4.42
N MET A 155 18.71 -13.17 -4.74
CA MET A 155 19.81 -13.08 -3.78
C MET A 155 20.10 -11.65 -3.33
N THR A 156 19.94 -10.66 -4.21
CA THR A 156 20.07 -9.25 -3.82
C THR A 156 18.92 -8.83 -2.91
N PHE A 157 17.69 -9.26 -3.19
CA PHE A 157 16.55 -9.04 -2.30
C PHE A 157 16.78 -9.69 -0.94
N ALA A 158 17.15 -10.98 -0.90
CA ALA A 158 17.43 -11.71 0.33
C ALA A 158 18.55 -11.04 1.16
N ARG A 159 19.66 -10.66 0.51
CA ARG A 159 20.75 -9.91 1.17
C ARG A 159 20.23 -8.61 1.78
N ASN A 160 19.51 -7.81 1.02
CA ASN A 160 19.02 -6.52 1.51
C ASN A 160 17.94 -6.68 2.61
N LEU A 161 17.12 -7.72 2.53
CA LEU A 161 16.16 -8.10 3.57
C LEU A 161 16.86 -8.49 4.88
N LEU A 162 17.90 -9.33 4.81
CA LEU A 162 18.71 -9.70 5.97
C LEU A 162 19.35 -8.47 6.62
N LEU A 163 19.94 -7.59 5.82
CA LEU A 163 20.52 -6.35 6.32
C LEU A 163 19.49 -5.43 6.99
N ASN A 164 18.26 -5.37 6.46
CA ASN A 164 17.14 -4.65 7.09
C ASN A 164 16.73 -5.30 8.42
N TRP A 165 16.70 -6.63 8.49
CA TRP A 165 16.39 -7.38 9.70
C TRP A 165 17.47 -7.27 10.79
N LEU A 166 18.75 -7.08 10.43
CA LEU A 166 19.82 -6.78 11.39
C LEU A 166 19.57 -5.48 12.19
N VAL A 167 18.69 -4.61 11.71
CA VAL A 167 18.25 -3.42 12.45
C VAL A 167 16.90 -3.67 13.14
N PHE A 168 15.90 -4.18 12.42
CA PHE A 168 14.54 -4.32 12.97
C PHE A 168 14.39 -5.43 14.00
N VAL A 169 14.94 -6.62 13.75
CA VAL A 169 14.75 -7.77 14.64
C VAL A 169 15.34 -7.49 16.04
N PRO A 170 16.56 -6.94 16.19
CA PRO A 170 17.07 -6.58 17.52
C PRO A 170 16.20 -5.54 18.25
N LEU A 171 15.65 -4.54 17.54
CA LEU A 171 14.75 -3.56 18.15
C LEU A 171 13.42 -4.20 18.60
N LEU A 172 12.88 -5.13 17.82
CA LEU A 172 11.66 -5.86 18.18
C LEU A 172 11.91 -6.84 19.34
N LEU A 173 13.07 -7.50 19.37
CA LEU A 173 13.50 -8.33 20.50
C LEU A 173 13.63 -7.51 21.78
N ALA A 174 14.23 -6.31 21.70
CA ALA A 174 14.29 -5.37 22.82
C ALA A 174 12.89 -4.96 23.29
N ALA A 175 11.95 -4.69 22.38
CA ALA A 175 10.57 -4.36 22.71
C ALA A 175 9.84 -5.52 23.42
N VAL A 176 10.02 -6.76 22.94
CA VAL A 176 9.44 -7.97 23.54
C VAL A 176 10.11 -8.33 24.87
N ALA A 177 11.36 -7.91 25.09
CA ALA A 177 12.04 -8.07 26.37
C ALA A 177 11.48 -7.16 27.47
N VAL A 178 10.82 -6.03 27.14
CA VAL A 178 10.29 -5.08 28.14
C VAL A 178 9.28 -5.74 29.09
N PRO A 179 8.25 -6.48 28.62
CA PRO A 179 7.33 -7.17 29.54
C PRO A 179 8.01 -8.19 30.45
N ARG A 180 9.06 -8.86 29.94
CA ARG A 180 9.83 -9.84 30.70
C ARG A 180 10.69 -9.18 31.77
N LEU A 181 11.41 -8.12 31.42
CA LEU A 181 12.19 -7.32 32.37
C LEU A 181 11.30 -6.78 33.49
N TRP A 182 10.08 -6.33 33.16
CA TRP A 182 9.12 -5.94 34.18
C TRP A 182 8.75 -7.11 35.10
N LEU A 183 8.35 -8.26 34.56
CA LEU A 183 8.00 -9.43 35.36
C LEU A 183 9.16 -9.87 36.28
N LEU A 184 10.39 -9.92 35.74
CA LEU A 184 11.59 -10.28 36.50
C LEU A 184 11.91 -9.25 37.58
N SER A 185 11.65 -7.96 37.32
CA SER A 185 11.88 -6.89 38.31
C SER A 185 11.02 -7.07 39.56
N LEU A 186 9.83 -7.67 39.43
CA LEU A 186 8.92 -7.95 40.54
C LEU A 186 9.44 -9.06 41.49
N HIS A 187 10.42 -9.85 41.05
CA HIS A 187 11.09 -10.84 41.89
C HIS A 187 12.26 -10.28 42.71
N LEU A 188 12.77 -9.10 42.36
CA LEU A 188 13.92 -8.49 43.06
C LEU A 188 13.54 -8.10 44.49
N GLN A 189 14.29 -8.61 45.47
CA GLN A 189 14.15 -8.30 46.91
C GLN A 189 15.42 -7.68 47.51
N GLY A 190 15.28 -7.05 48.68
CA GLY A 190 16.40 -6.57 49.50
C GLY A 190 16.67 -5.06 49.43
N GLY A 191 15.84 -4.29 48.72
CA GLY A 191 15.90 -2.83 48.68
C GLY A 191 14.91 -2.17 49.64
N SER A 192 15.29 -1.03 50.24
CA SER A 192 14.37 -0.20 51.02
C SER A 192 13.20 0.28 50.15
N VAL A 193 11.97 -0.12 50.48
CA VAL A 193 10.76 0.32 49.76
C VAL A 193 10.52 1.83 49.91
N ARG A 194 11.15 2.48 50.90
CA ARG A 194 10.99 3.91 51.18
C ARG A 194 11.50 4.78 50.04
N VAL A 195 12.63 4.43 49.42
CA VAL A 195 13.21 5.21 48.31
C VAL A 195 12.29 5.27 47.09
N PRO A 196 11.78 4.14 46.54
CA PRO A 196 10.85 4.18 45.41
C PRO A 196 9.49 4.79 45.77
N LEU A 197 9.01 4.66 47.01
CA LEU A 197 7.79 5.36 47.46
C LEU A 197 7.99 6.88 47.52
N LEU A 198 9.13 7.36 48.03
CA LEU A 198 9.48 8.78 48.03
C LEU A 198 9.66 9.31 46.60
N ALA A 199 10.33 8.54 45.75
CA ALA A 199 10.49 8.88 44.34
C ALA A 199 9.13 8.94 43.61
N ALA A 200 8.26 7.96 43.82
CA ALA A 200 6.91 7.96 43.28
C ALA A 200 6.09 9.16 43.79
N GLY A 201 6.16 9.47 45.09
CA GLY A 201 5.52 10.66 45.67
C GLY A 201 6.03 11.96 45.03
N GLY A 202 7.35 12.08 44.84
CA GLY A 202 7.96 13.22 44.15
C GLY A 202 7.51 13.35 42.69
N LEU A 203 7.49 12.24 41.94
CA LEU A 203 7.01 12.21 40.55
C LEU A 203 5.52 12.54 40.43
N ILE A 204 4.69 12.09 41.38
CA ILE A 204 3.28 12.45 41.48
C ILE A 204 3.13 13.95 41.77
N ALA A 205 3.94 14.50 42.68
CA ALA A 205 3.94 15.92 42.99
C ALA A 205 4.36 16.78 41.78
N ILE A 206 5.37 16.34 41.02
CA ILE A 206 5.78 16.98 39.75
C ILE A 206 4.65 16.88 38.72
N GLY A 207 4.06 15.69 38.56
CA GLY A 207 3.03 15.42 37.57
C GLY A 207 1.74 16.21 37.80
N HIS A 208 1.12 16.04 38.96
CA HIS A 208 -0.09 16.79 39.32
C HIS A 208 0.21 18.28 39.51
N GLY A 209 1.38 18.64 40.05
CA GLY A 209 1.81 20.04 40.15
C GLY A 209 1.91 20.71 38.78
N TYR A 210 2.49 20.02 37.78
CA TYR A 210 2.50 20.48 36.40
C TYR A 210 1.08 20.69 35.87
N MET A 211 0.17 19.74 36.09
CA MET A 211 -1.21 19.87 35.63
C MET A 211 -1.86 21.12 36.24
N ILE A 212 -1.82 21.26 37.58
CA ILE A 212 -2.34 22.41 38.32
C ILE A 212 -1.74 23.73 37.80
N GLY A 213 -0.45 23.75 37.47
CA GLY A 213 0.27 24.93 36.97
C GLY A 213 0.02 25.29 35.50
N ASP A 214 -0.06 24.31 34.59
CA ASP A 214 -0.24 24.49 33.13
C ASP A 214 -1.69 24.79 32.74
N MET A 215 -2.66 24.43 33.60
CA MET A 215 -4.11 24.66 33.44
C MET A 215 -4.52 26.12 33.20
N THR A 216 -3.62 27.09 33.39
CA THR A 216 -3.90 28.53 33.36
C THR A 216 -2.86 29.34 32.58
N GLY A 217 -2.13 28.70 31.67
CA GLY A 217 -1.14 29.35 30.80
C GLY A 217 -1.77 30.13 29.65
N LYS A 218 -1.08 31.19 29.17
CA LYS A 218 -1.43 31.86 27.91
C LYS A 218 -1.42 30.81 26.77
N PRO A 219 -2.33 30.90 25.78
CA PRO A 219 -2.25 30.08 24.59
C PRO A 219 -0.90 30.31 23.91
N SER A 220 0.02 29.35 24.07
CA SER A 220 1.28 29.35 23.33
C SER A 220 0.95 29.13 21.85
N THR A 221 1.54 29.95 20.99
CA THR A 221 1.48 29.76 19.54
C THR A 221 2.27 28.51 19.10
N ASP A 222 3.22 28.03 19.91
CA ASP A 222 3.96 26.80 19.68
C ASP A 222 3.44 25.60 20.49
N THR A 223 2.44 24.95 19.89
CA THR A 223 1.83 23.71 20.37
C THR A 223 2.78 22.49 20.40
N LYS A 224 4.03 22.55 19.90
CA LYS A 224 5.00 21.45 20.09
C LYS A 224 5.68 21.54 21.45
N GLU A 225 6.06 22.74 21.86
CA GLU A 225 6.74 22.97 23.13
C GLU A 225 5.85 22.60 24.30
N VAL A 226 4.57 23.04 24.28
CA VAL A 226 3.56 22.70 25.30
C VAL A 226 3.37 21.20 25.43
N ARG A 227 3.28 20.47 24.31
CA ARG A 227 3.13 19.01 24.34
C ARG A 227 4.36 18.34 24.94
N ASN A 228 5.56 18.80 24.60
CA ASN A 228 6.79 18.23 25.14
C ASN A 228 6.85 18.44 26.65
N TRP A 229 6.53 19.64 27.15
CA TRP A 229 6.42 19.92 28.58
C TRP A 229 5.40 19.02 29.28
N PHE A 230 4.21 18.84 28.70
CA PHE A 230 3.23 17.87 29.24
C PHE A 230 3.80 16.45 29.29
N LEU A 231 4.47 16.00 28.23
CA LEU A 231 5.06 14.67 28.16
C LEU A 231 6.15 14.47 29.21
N LEU A 232 7.05 15.46 29.39
CA LEU A 232 8.19 15.37 30.31
C LEU A 232 7.81 15.62 31.78
N CYS A 233 6.88 16.51 32.06
CA CYS A 233 6.59 16.95 33.43
C CYS A 233 5.29 16.39 33.99
N SER A 234 4.41 15.79 33.17
CA SER A 234 3.16 15.18 33.64
C SER A 234 3.08 13.70 33.27
N PHE A 235 3.02 13.40 31.98
CA PHE A 235 2.75 12.05 31.51
C PHE A 235 3.84 11.05 31.91
N ALA A 236 5.11 11.33 31.59
CA ALA A 236 6.21 10.43 31.91
C ALA A 236 6.44 10.26 33.43
N PRO A 237 6.44 11.32 34.25
CA PRO A 237 6.55 11.19 35.71
C PRO A 237 5.43 10.35 36.32
N LEU A 238 4.17 10.53 35.89
CA LEU A 238 3.05 9.76 36.43
C LEU A 238 3.06 8.30 35.98
N CYS A 239 3.47 8.02 34.74
CA CYS A 239 3.68 6.64 34.30
C CYS A 239 4.82 5.98 35.08
N LEU A 240 5.94 6.69 35.31
CA LEU A 240 7.05 6.18 36.09
C LEU A 240 6.67 5.98 37.57
N ALA A 241 5.89 6.90 38.15
CA ALA A 241 5.33 6.74 39.49
C ALA A 241 4.43 5.50 39.57
N ALA A 242 3.60 5.25 38.55
CA ALA A 242 2.77 4.06 38.50
C ALA A 242 3.59 2.77 38.41
N VAL A 243 4.69 2.75 37.64
CA VAL A 243 5.65 1.63 37.60
C VAL A 243 6.29 1.42 38.98
N LEU A 244 6.77 2.50 39.62
CA LEU A 244 7.40 2.41 40.94
C LEU A 244 6.45 1.95 42.04
N LEU A 245 5.20 2.45 42.04
CA LEU A 245 4.16 2.01 42.97
C LEU A 245 3.78 0.55 42.72
N SER A 246 3.61 0.15 41.46
CA SER A 246 3.34 -1.25 41.11
C SER A 246 4.49 -2.18 41.54
N TRP A 247 5.73 -1.72 41.46
CA TRP A 247 6.88 -2.48 41.97
C TRP A 247 6.92 -2.49 43.51
N ALA A 248 6.74 -1.34 44.16
CA ALA A 248 6.79 -1.19 45.60
C ALA A 248 5.72 -2.03 46.32
N ALA A 249 4.54 -2.18 45.70
CA ALA A 249 3.49 -3.05 46.17
C ALA A 249 3.89 -4.54 46.22
N THR A 250 4.95 -4.98 45.55
CA THR A 250 5.46 -6.36 45.69
C THR A 250 6.49 -6.55 46.80
N GLN A 251 6.90 -5.47 47.48
CA GLN A 251 7.90 -5.52 48.54
C GLN A 251 7.29 -5.97 49.87
N GLN A 252 8.03 -6.82 50.59
CA GLN A 252 7.56 -7.49 51.81
C GLN A 252 7.13 -6.49 52.89
N ASP A 253 7.93 -5.44 53.12
CA ASP A 253 7.64 -4.39 54.10
C ASP A 253 6.29 -3.72 53.83
N LEU A 254 6.01 -3.37 52.57
CA LEU A 254 4.77 -2.67 52.22
C LEU A 254 3.56 -3.60 52.25
N GLN A 255 3.75 -4.87 51.92
CA GLN A 255 2.71 -5.89 52.01
C GLN A 255 2.33 -6.18 53.47
N THR A 256 3.30 -6.26 54.37
CA THR A 256 3.02 -6.38 55.82
C THR A 256 2.25 -5.15 56.33
N ALA A 257 2.63 -3.95 55.90
CA ALA A 257 1.91 -2.72 56.25
C ALA A 257 0.49 -2.69 55.65
N GLY A 258 0.30 -3.12 54.40
CA GLY A 258 -1.00 -3.16 53.70
C GLY A 258 -1.98 -4.20 54.25
N SER A 259 -1.47 -5.27 54.87
CA SER A 259 -2.29 -6.33 55.48
C SER A 259 -3.02 -5.88 56.76
N GLN A 260 -2.51 -4.86 57.46
CA GLN A 260 -3.10 -4.36 58.70
C GLN A 260 -4.16 -3.28 58.40
N PRO A 261 -5.44 -3.49 58.75
CA PRO A 261 -6.51 -2.53 58.49
C PRO A 261 -6.28 -1.15 59.14
N GLY A 262 -5.55 -1.09 60.27
CA GLY A 262 -5.20 0.15 60.96
C GLY A 262 -4.29 1.10 60.16
N ASN A 263 -3.60 0.62 59.12
CA ASN A 263 -2.68 1.42 58.32
C ASN A 263 -3.34 2.22 57.19
N LEU A 264 -4.64 2.04 56.95
CA LEU A 264 -5.39 2.81 55.94
C LEU A 264 -5.24 4.33 56.16
N VAL A 265 -5.35 4.78 57.41
CA VAL A 265 -5.22 6.20 57.77
C VAL A 265 -3.84 6.73 57.43
N TRP A 266 -2.79 5.95 57.69
CA TRP A 266 -1.41 6.33 57.37
C TRP A 266 -1.18 6.48 55.86
N PHE A 267 -1.70 5.54 55.05
CA PHE A 267 -1.67 5.66 53.59
C PHE A 267 -2.44 6.90 53.11
N ALA A 268 -3.66 7.11 53.61
CA ALA A 268 -4.47 8.29 53.27
C ALA A 268 -3.75 9.61 53.61
N CYS A 269 -3.14 9.71 54.80
CA CYS A 269 -2.33 10.86 55.21
C CYS A 269 -1.11 11.07 54.32
N SER A 270 -0.41 10.00 53.91
CA SER A 270 0.74 10.10 53.01
C SER A 270 0.35 10.65 51.63
N GLY A 271 -0.79 10.19 51.07
CA GLY A 271 -1.31 10.70 49.80
C GLY A 271 -1.74 12.16 49.89
N ALA A 272 -2.35 12.55 51.02
CA ALA A 272 -2.69 13.94 51.33
C ALA A 272 -1.45 14.84 51.36
N VAL A 273 -0.35 14.40 52.00
CA VAL A 273 0.92 15.13 52.04
C VAL A 273 1.54 15.27 50.64
N VAL A 274 1.56 14.19 49.84
CA VAL A 274 2.09 14.24 48.47
C VAL A 274 1.36 15.29 47.62
N GLN A 275 0.04 15.37 47.72
CA GLN A 275 -0.74 16.39 47.00
C GLN A 275 -0.57 17.79 47.58
N ALA A 276 -0.39 17.93 48.89
CA ALA A 276 -0.07 19.21 49.51
C ALA A 276 1.27 19.77 48.98
N VAL A 277 2.25 18.90 48.72
CA VAL A 277 3.54 19.26 48.11
C VAL A 277 3.41 19.52 46.59
N ALA A 278 2.47 18.88 45.90
CA ALA A 278 2.24 19.11 44.46
C ALA A 278 1.88 20.57 44.15
N VAL A 279 1.16 21.24 45.06
CA VAL A 279 0.72 22.65 44.91
C VAL A 279 1.89 23.63 44.77
N PRO A 280 2.84 23.75 45.72
CA PRO A 280 4.01 24.62 45.58
C PRO A 280 4.92 24.22 44.41
N VAL A 281 5.05 22.92 44.11
CA VAL A 281 5.79 22.44 42.93
C VAL A 281 5.19 22.98 41.64
N GLY A 282 3.85 22.99 41.53
CA GLY A 282 3.16 23.60 40.39
C GLY A 282 3.45 25.09 40.22
N PHE A 283 3.50 25.85 41.32
CA PHE A 283 3.88 27.27 41.28
C PHE A 283 5.35 27.48 40.87
N LEU A 284 6.26 26.61 41.30
CA LEU A 284 7.67 26.64 40.91
C LEU A 284 7.85 26.35 39.41
N VAL A 285 7.21 25.31 38.89
CA VAL A 285 7.24 24.96 37.46
C VAL A 285 6.71 26.11 36.60
N ARG A 286 5.68 26.82 37.06
CA ARG A 286 5.15 28.00 36.38
C ARG A 286 6.17 29.14 36.32
N ARG A 287 6.88 29.39 37.42
CA ARG A 287 7.95 30.40 37.50
C ARG A 287 9.11 30.07 36.54
N LEU A 288 9.51 28.80 36.47
CA LEU A 288 10.56 28.34 35.55
C LEU A 288 10.20 28.51 34.07
N ARG A 289 8.90 28.58 33.75
CA ARG A 289 8.41 28.83 32.38
C ARG A 289 8.22 30.31 32.05
N GLY A 290 8.55 31.22 32.96
CA GLY A 290 8.35 32.67 32.76
C GLY A 290 6.87 33.08 32.68
N ILE A 291 5.95 32.26 33.19
CA ILE A 291 4.52 32.57 33.22
C ILE A 291 4.22 33.30 34.53
N GLU A 292 3.66 34.51 34.47
CA GLU A 292 3.37 35.31 35.66
C GLU A 292 2.49 34.55 36.68
N PRO A 293 2.76 34.71 37.99
CA PRO A 293 1.98 34.11 39.05
C PRO A 293 0.55 34.67 39.06
N ILE A 294 -0.42 33.78 39.24
CA ILE A 294 -1.82 34.17 39.44
C ILE A 294 -1.92 34.73 40.86
N HIS A 295 -2.22 36.03 40.98
CA HIS A 295 -2.36 36.74 42.26
C HIS A 295 -3.73 36.48 42.91
N TYR A 296 -4.09 35.22 43.18
CA TYR A 296 -5.27 34.91 43.98
C TYR A 296 -5.00 33.75 44.94
N PRO A 297 -5.24 33.92 46.26
CA PRO A 297 -5.08 32.84 47.21
C PRO A 297 -6.11 31.72 46.91
N PRO A 298 -5.70 30.44 46.84
CA PRO A 298 -6.63 29.35 46.63
C PRO A 298 -7.62 29.28 47.80
N ARG A 299 -8.92 29.19 47.48
CA ARG A 299 -9.97 29.00 48.50
C ARG A 299 -9.72 27.70 49.25
N LEU A 300 -9.97 27.69 50.57
CA LEU A 300 -9.72 26.54 51.45
C LEU A 300 -10.30 25.22 50.90
N TRP A 301 -11.52 25.24 50.35
CA TRP A 301 -12.16 24.04 49.80
C TRP A 301 -11.43 23.44 48.58
N VAL A 302 -10.67 24.24 47.81
CA VAL A 302 -9.85 23.76 46.68
C VAL A 302 -8.62 23.03 47.20
N ILE A 303 -7.97 23.58 48.24
CA ILE A 303 -6.86 22.92 48.92
C ILE A 303 -7.35 21.60 49.54
N LEU A 304 -8.50 21.62 50.22
CA LEU A 304 -9.11 20.42 50.80
C LEU A 304 -9.48 19.38 49.74
N ALA A 305 -9.95 19.79 48.57
CA ALA A 305 -10.26 18.87 47.47
C ALA A 305 -8.99 18.28 46.82
N ILE A 306 -7.94 19.08 46.64
CA ILE A 306 -6.64 18.59 46.13
C ILE A 306 -6.03 17.58 47.12
N VAL A 307 -5.97 17.92 48.40
CA VAL A 307 -5.45 17.05 49.46
C VAL A 307 -6.33 15.80 49.63
N GLY A 308 -7.65 15.96 49.60
CA GLY A 308 -8.63 14.87 49.65
C GLY A 308 -8.50 13.90 48.47
N SER A 309 -8.23 14.40 47.27
CA SER A 309 -7.97 13.52 46.11
C SER A 309 -6.75 12.62 46.32
N GLY A 310 -5.70 13.12 46.99
CA GLY A 310 -4.52 12.33 47.35
C GLY A 310 -4.82 11.24 48.36
N ALA A 311 -5.63 11.54 49.36
CA ALA A 311 -6.08 10.57 50.35
C ALA A 311 -6.89 9.43 49.70
N VAL A 312 -7.79 9.76 48.76
CA VAL A 312 -8.59 8.77 48.02
C VAL A 312 -7.71 7.86 47.17
N VAL A 313 -6.72 8.41 46.46
CA VAL A 313 -5.78 7.61 45.64
C VAL A 313 -4.94 6.69 46.51
N ALA A 314 -4.40 7.20 47.62
CA ALA A 314 -3.58 6.39 48.51
C ALA A 314 -4.39 5.30 49.24
N ALA A 315 -5.66 5.58 49.57
CA ALA A 315 -6.60 4.58 50.06
C ALA A 315 -6.93 3.51 49.00
N GLY A 316 -7.12 3.92 47.73
CA GLY A 316 -7.30 2.99 46.61
C GLY A 316 -6.06 2.14 46.35
N TYR A 317 -4.86 2.73 46.46
CA TYR A 317 -3.60 2.00 46.39
C TYR A 317 -3.41 1.03 47.57
N PHE A 318 -3.81 1.42 48.78
CA PHE A 318 -3.85 0.51 49.93
C PHE A 318 -4.79 -0.68 49.67
N ALA A 319 -5.98 -0.46 49.11
CA ALA A 319 -6.89 -1.52 48.72
C ALA A 319 -6.30 -2.44 47.63
N LEU A 320 -5.57 -1.89 46.66
CA LEU A 320 -4.83 -2.65 45.65
C LEU A 320 -3.76 -3.53 46.30
N VAL A 321 -2.89 -2.95 47.15
CA VAL A 321 -1.85 -3.70 47.88
C VAL A 321 -2.50 -4.83 48.67
N ARG A 322 -3.57 -4.56 49.41
CA ARG A 322 -4.33 -5.54 50.20
C ARG A 322 -4.96 -6.64 49.35
N TYR A 323 -5.54 -6.31 48.19
CA TYR A 323 -6.12 -7.30 47.28
C TYR A 323 -5.07 -8.31 46.80
N PHE A 324 -3.84 -7.84 46.55
CA PHE A 324 -2.70 -8.66 46.16
C PHE A 324 -1.81 -9.11 47.34
N ALA A 325 -2.24 -8.89 48.59
CA ALA A 325 -1.50 -9.22 49.81
C ALA A 325 -1.54 -10.67 50.35
N PRO A 326 -2.25 -11.68 49.80
CA PRO A 326 -2.03 -13.07 50.19
C PRO A 326 -0.52 -13.39 50.17
N PRO A 327 -0.01 -14.26 51.07
CA PRO A 327 1.39 -14.22 51.50
C PRO A 327 2.29 -14.14 50.28
N VAL A 328 3.19 -13.15 50.22
CA VAL A 328 4.08 -12.83 49.09
C VAL A 328 4.70 -14.08 48.44
N ALA A 329 4.89 -15.13 49.24
CA ALA A 329 5.21 -16.48 48.80
C ALA A 329 4.25 -17.06 47.74
N ARG A 330 2.92 -16.98 47.89
CA ARG A 330 1.92 -17.46 46.91
C ARG A 330 1.88 -16.63 45.62
N LEU A 331 1.92 -15.30 45.71
CA LEU A 331 1.94 -14.42 44.52
C LEU A 331 3.14 -14.75 43.62
N ARG A 332 4.28 -15.13 44.22
CA ARG A 332 5.52 -15.45 43.50
C ARG A 332 5.72 -16.93 43.23
N ALA A 333 5.10 -17.81 44.01
CA ALA A 333 5.09 -19.25 43.77
C ALA A 333 4.15 -19.64 42.63
N ASP A 334 3.16 -18.79 42.30
CA ASP A 334 2.28 -18.99 41.16
C ASP A 334 2.63 -18.00 40.01
N PRO A 335 3.28 -18.49 38.94
CA PRO A 335 3.61 -17.69 37.76
C PRO A 335 2.40 -17.00 37.11
N VAL A 336 1.20 -17.60 37.22
CA VAL A 336 -0.03 -17.05 36.63
C VAL A 336 -0.50 -15.85 37.44
N MET A 337 -0.49 -15.93 38.78
CA MET A 337 -0.83 -14.80 39.64
C MET A 337 0.14 -13.63 39.47
N LEU A 338 1.44 -13.91 39.37
CA LEU A 338 2.43 -12.86 39.12
C LEU A 338 2.25 -12.20 37.75
N THR A 339 1.94 -12.99 36.72
CA THR A 339 1.66 -12.47 35.37
C THR A 339 0.41 -11.60 35.38
N ASN A 340 -0.67 -12.02 36.06
CA ASN A 340 -1.89 -11.23 36.26
C ASN A 340 -1.57 -9.90 36.94
N TYR A 341 -0.76 -9.93 38.00
CA TYR A 341 -0.31 -8.73 38.68
C TYR A 341 0.49 -7.80 37.74
N ALA A 342 1.43 -8.35 36.98
CA ALA A 342 2.27 -7.59 36.06
C ALA A 342 1.47 -6.87 34.96
N VAL A 343 0.40 -7.50 34.45
CA VAL A 343 -0.47 -6.89 33.43
C VAL A 343 -1.39 -5.82 34.02
N TRP A 344 -1.96 -6.03 35.20
CA TRP A 344 -3.04 -5.18 35.73
C TRP A 344 -2.62 -4.12 36.74
N SER A 345 -1.50 -4.30 37.45
CA SER A 345 -1.03 -3.35 38.47
C SER A 345 -0.80 -1.94 37.93
N PHE A 346 -0.01 -1.80 36.85
CA PHE A 346 0.25 -0.51 36.21
C PHE A 346 -1.04 0.19 35.73
N PRO A 347 -1.92 -0.45 34.95
CA PRO A 347 -3.21 0.14 34.57
C PRO A 347 -4.04 0.65 35.74
N LEU A 348 -4.17 -0.15 36.81
CA LEU A 348 -4.97 0.21 37.98
C LEU A 348 -4.39 1.44 38.70
N VAL A 349 -3.07 1.51 38.84
CA VAL A 349 -2.40 2.67 39.46
C VAL A 349 -2.52 3.92 38.58
N VAL A 350 -2.32 3.80 37.26
CA VAL A 350 -2.51 4.93 36.31
C VAL A 350 -3.95 5.43 36.34
N CYS A 351 -4.94 4.53 36.37
CA CYS A 351 -6.35 4.89 36.51
C CYS A 351 -6.61 5.63 37.84
N GLY A 352 -6.01 5.18 38.95
CA GLY A 352 -6.10 5.88 40.23
C GLY A 352 -5.53 7.30 40.18
N LEU A 353 -4.32 7.46 39.62
CA LEU A 353 -3.69 8.78 39.44
C LEU A 353 -4.50 9.69 38.50
N TRP A 354 -5.09 9.11 37.45
CA TRP A 354 -5.98 9.83 36.54
C TRP A 354 -7.27 10.28 37.22
N ILE A 355 -7.91 9.43 38.05
CA ILE A 355 -9.09 9.81 38.85
C ILE A 355 -8.74 10.98 39.78
N ALA A 356 -7.57 10.95 40.42
CA ALA A 356 -7.06 12.07 41.21
C ALA A 356 -7.03 13.36 40.39
N SER A 357 -6.47 13.28 39.19
CA SER A 357 -6.35 14.41 38.27
C SER A 357 -7.73 14.94 37.87
N VAL A 358 -8.72 14.07 37.64
CA VAL A 358 -10.11 14.46 37.33
C VAL A 358 -10.82 15.12 38.52
N LEU A 359 -10.65 14.59 39.73
CA LEU A 359 -11.21 15.18 40.95
C LEU A 359 -10.63 16.58 41.20
N GLN A 360 -9.32 16.74 41.00
CA GLN A 360 -8.65 18.03 41.04
C GLN A 360 -9.21 18.97 39.98
N ALA A 361 -9.41 18.48 38.75
CA ALA A 361 -10.01 19.26 37.65
C ALA A 361 -11.40 19.79 37.99
N GLY A 362 -12.22 18.98 38.65
CA GLY A 362 -13.55 19.36 39.11
C GLY A 362 -13.49 20.44 40.19
N ALA A 363 -12.54 20.32 41.12
CA ALA A 363 -12.37 21.25 42.23
C ALA A 363 -11.74 22.60 41.82
N THR A 364 -10.89 22.64 40.80
CA THR A 364 -10.32 23.90 40.29
C THR A 364 -11.24 24.62 39.31
N GLY A 365 -12.29 23.96 38.80
CA GLY A 365 -13.24 24.53 37.83
C GLY A 365 -14.01 25.77 38.33
N PRO A 366 -14.49 25.83 39.57
CA PRO A 366 -15.15 27.04 40.10
C PRO A 366 -14.25 28.27 40.28
N LEU A 367 -12.92 28.09 40.47
CA LEU A 367 -11.96 29.21 40.51
C LEU A 367 -11.85 29.90 39.14
N THR A 368 -12.10 29.17 38.05
CA THR A 368 -12.11 29.71 36.68
C THR A 368 -13.48 30.27 36.27
N ARG A 369 -14.60 29.78 36.86
CA ARG A 369 -15.96 30.31 36.61
C ARG A 369 -16.19 31.72 37.17
N GLY A 370 -15.71 32.00 38.39
CA GLY A 370 -16.01 33.26 39.09
C GLY A 370 -15.46 34.54 38.42
N ASN A 371 -14.49 34.39 37.52
CA ASN A 371 -13.79 35.52 36.88
C ASN A 371 -14.17 35.74 35.41
N ALA A 372 -14.90 34.82 34.76
CA ALA A 372 -15.48 35.06 33.44
C ALA A 372 -16.62 36.09 33.49
N GLN A 373 -17.26 36.24 34.65
CA GLN A 373 -18.41 37.12 34.86
C GLN A 373 -18.01 38.54 35.35
N LYS A 374 -16.75 38.75 35.78
CA LYS A 374 -16.26 40.04 36.32
C LYS A 374 -15.33 40.84 35.39
N LEU A 375 -14.98 40.33 34.21
CA LEU A 375 -14.12 41.04 33.25
C LEU A 375 -14.90 41.43 31.98
N SER A 376 -15.70 42.49 32.11
CA SER A 376 -16.31 43.25 31.00
C SER A 376 -15.56 44.56 30.68
N GLN A 377 -14.38 44.79 31.28
CA GLN A 377 -13.57 46.00 31.07
C GLN A 377 -12.25 45.66 30.36
N GLY A 378 -12.25 45.66 29.03
CA GLY A 378 -11.06 45.93 28.17
C GLY A 378 -9.83 45.01 28.22
N VAL A 379 -9.73 44.02 29.12
CA VAL A 379 -8.57 43.13 29.25
C VAL A 379 -8.81 41.82 28.47
N PRO A 380 -7.79 41.25 27.79
CA PRO A 380 -7.93 40.02 27.01
C PRO A 380 -8.54 38.87 27.85
N ARG A 381 -9.59 38.24 27.30
CA ARG A 381 -10.33 37.14 27.93
C ARG A 381 -9.38 36.03 28.42
N PRO A 382 -9.52 35.52 29.66
CA PRO A 382 -8.89 34.27 30.06
C PRO A 382 -9.35 33.12 29.15
N PRO A 383 -8.55 32.05 28.97
CA PRO A 383 -8.95 30.90 28.15
C PRO A 383 -10.32 30.39 28.62
N GLY A 384 -11.27 30.31 27.68
CA GLY A 384 -12.64 29.90 27.98
C GLY A 384 -12.72 28.47 28.53
N MET A 385 -13.82 28.16 29.22
CA MET A 385 -14.09 26.85 29.82
C MET A 385 -13.95 25.68 28.83
N GLU A 386 -14.10 25.92 27.53
CA GLU A 386 -13.89 24.95 26.45
C GLU A 386 -12.43 24.54 26.28
N ALA A 387 -11.49 25.49 26.33
CA ALA A 387 -10.06 25.20 26.23
C ALA A 387 -9.57 24.34 27.41
N TYR A 388 -10.14 24.58 28.58
CA TYR A 388 -9.91 23.78 29.78
C TYR A 388 -10.41 22.33 29.62
N ARG A 389 -11.65 22.16 29.14
CA ARG A 389 -12.22 20.83 28.86
C ARG A 389 -11.40 20.07 27.83
N GLU A 390 -10.97 20.74 26.76
CA GLU A 390 -10.15 20.15 25.70
C GLU A 390 -8.76 19.72 26.21
N TRP A 391 -8.11 20.52 27.06
CA TRP A 391 -6.83 20.15 27.68
C TRP A 391 -6.96 18.86 28.50
N TRP A 392 -8.01 18.76 29.33
CA TRP A 392 -8.29 17.56 30.14
C TRP A 392 -8.62 16.34 29.29
N ALA A 393 -9.41 16.51 28.23
CA ALA A 393 -9.71 15.44 27.29
C ALA A 393 -8.43 14.91 26.61
N ARG A 394 -7.53 15.80 26.18
CA ARG A 394 -6.24 15.42 25.58
C ARG A 394 -5.31 14.74 26.57
N ALA A 395 -5.18 15.26 27.78
CA ALA A 395 -4.38 14.64 28.83
C ALA A 395 -4.88 13.22 29.15
N SER A 396 -6.20 13.07 29.31
CA SER A 396 -6.86 11.77 29.53
C SER A 396 -6.61 10.76 28.41
N ALA A 397 -6.60 11.22 27.15
CA ALA A 397 -6.30 10.39 26.00
C ALA A 397 -4.88 9.78 26.05
N TYR A 398 -3.87 10.52 26.53
CA TYR A 398 -2.51 9.97 26.68
C TYR A 398 -2.45 8.86 27.73
N TYR A 399 -3.10 9.04 28.89
CA TYR A 399 -3.15 8.00 29.92
C TYR A 399 -3.90 6.76 29.43
N PHE A 400 -5.03 6.95 28.73
CA PHE A 400 -5.77 5.85 28.11
C PHE A 400 -4.91 5.06 27.11
N LEU A 401 -4.16 5.76 26.24
CA LEU A 401 -3.24 5.12 25.29
C LEU A 401 -2.13 4.33 26.00
N ALA A 402 -1.60 4.84 27.13
CA ALA A 402 -0.61 4.13 27.92
C ALA A 402 -1.18 2.84 28.52
N VAL A 403 -2.40 2.89 29.08
CA VAL A 403 -3.10 1.72 29.64
C VAL A 403 -3.37 0.66 28.56
N VAL A 404 -3.96 1.06 27.43
CA VAL A 404 -4.26 0.13 26.33
C VAL A 404 -2.98 -0.47 25.74
N GLY A 405 -1.95 0.35 25.55
CA GLY A 405 -0.64 -0.11 25.06
C GLY A 405 0.02 -1.10 26.01
N TRP A 406 -0.02 -0.85 27.33
CA TRP A 406 0.49 -1.76 28.34
C TRP A 406 -0.25 -3.10 28.31
N ILE A 407 -1.58 -3.09 28.42
CA ILE A 407 -2.39 -4.31 28.42
C ILE A 407 -2.15 -5.12 27.14
N GLY A 408 -2.17 -4.46 25.97
CA GLY A 408 -1.96 -5.12 24.69
C GLY A 408 -0.58 -5.77 24.57
N MET A 409 0.49 -5.00 24.81
CA MET A 409 1.87 -5.49 24.69
C MET A 409 2.15 -6.62 25.68
N PHE A 410 1.80 -6.44 26.95
CA PHE A 410 2.06 -7.43 27.99
C PHE A 410 1.25 -8.70 27.75
N SER A 411 -0.03 -8.59 27.40
CA SER A 411 -0.88 -9.77 27.15
C SER A 411 -0.41 -10.59 25.96
N ILE A 412 0.08 -9.94 24.89
CA ILE A 412 0.65 -10.65 23.72
C ILE A 412 1.93 -11.39 24.12
N VAL A 413 2.82 -10.74 24.86
CA VAL A 413 4.13 -11.34 25.21
C VAL A 413 4.00 -12.45 26.25
N THR A 414 3.07 -12.33 27.21
CA THR A 414 2.90 -13.30 28.30
C THR A 414 1.81 -14.34 28.02
N TYR A 415 0.55 -13.94 27.84
CA TYR A 415 -0.58 -14.89 27.74
C TYR A 415 -0.72 -15.55 26.38
N ALA A 416 -0.46 -14.84 25.28
CA ALA A 416 -0.74 -15.40 23.96
C ALA A 416 0.14 -16.62 23.65
N VAL A 417 1.41 -16.63 24.09
CA VAL A 417 2.28 -17.80 23.95
C VAL A 417 1.80 -18.95 24.84
N LEU A 418 1.44 -18.67 26.10
CA LEU A 418 0.92 -19.68 27.03
C LEU A 418 -0.35 -20.36 26.50
N PHE A 419 -1.27 -19.59 25.91
CA PHE A 419 -2.50 -20.09 25.31
C PHE A 419 -2.23 -21.02 24.11
N LEU A 420 -1.26 -20.66 23.27
CA LEU A 420 -0.88 -21.47 22.11
C LEU A 420 -0.20 -22.79 22.53
N LEU A 421 0.66 -22.75 23.55
CA LEU A 421 1.29 -23.94 24.11
C LEU A 421 0.27 -24.90 24.75
N ASP A 422 -0.77 -24.37 25.39
CA ASP A 422 -1.90 -25.16 25.94
C ASP A 422 -2.69 -25.88 24.86
N SER A 423 -2.69 -25.33 23.64
CA SER A 423 -3.40 -25.86 22.48
C SER A 423 -2.58 -26.87 21.65
N GLY A 424 -1.32 -27.13 22.03
CA GLY A 424 -0.37 -28.05 21.37
C GLY A 424 0.81 -27.35 20.65
N ALA A 425 2.04 -27.80 20.90
CA ALA A 425 3.29 -27.19 20.42
C ALA A 425 3.44 -27.16 18.89
N ASP A 426 2.95 -28.19 18.17
CA ASP A 426 2.98 -28.24 16.69
C ASP A 426 2.24 -27.06 16.04
N ARG A 427 1.30 -26.43 16.74
CA ARG A 427 0.56 -25.28 16.21
C ARG A 427 1.40 -24.02 16.13
N LEU A 428 2.45 -23.87 16.95
CA LEU A 428 3.31 -22.67 16.93
C LEU A 428 4.16 -22.58 15.67
N SER A 429 4.68 -23.70 15.16
CA SER A 429 5.42 -23.72 13.89
C SER A 429 4.50 -23.37 12.71
N HIS A 430 3.27 -23.89 12.71
CA HIS A 430 2.24 -23.53 11.72
C HIS A 430 1.79 -22.07 11.83
N VAL A 431 1.65 -21.51 13.04
CA VAL A 431 1.33 -20.09 13.27
C VAL A 431 2.47 -19.19 12.83
N GLY A 432 3.72 -19.57 13.08
CA GLY A 432 4.89 -18.83 12.60
C GLY A 432 5.01 -18.82 11.07
N LEU A 433 4.86 -19.98 10.43
CA LEU A 433 4.89 -20.11 8.96
C LEU A 433 3.73 -19.35 8.30
N SER A 434 2.50 -19.54 8.79
CA SER A 434 1.32 -18.83 8.29
C SER A 434 1.41 -17.32 8.52
N GLY A 435 1.92 -16.88 9.67
CA GLY A 435 2.25 -15.49 9.95
C GLY A 435 3.24 -14.91 8.94
N GLY A 436 4.37 -15.58 8.72
CA GLY A 436 5.36 -15.17 7.71
C GLY A 436 4.75 -15.00 6.31
N LEU A 437 3.94 -15.97 5.87
CA LEU A 437 3.22 -15.91 4.59
C LEU A 437 2.21 -14.76 4.53
N ILE A 438 1.46 -14.50 5.61
CA ILE A 438 0.55 -13.35 5.71
C ILE A 438 1.33 -12.05 5.62
N GLY A 439 2.49 -11.95 6.29
CA GLY A 439 3.36 -10.77 6.24
C GLY A 439 3.83 -10.46 4.82
N VAL A 440 4.35 -11.47 4.12
CA VAL A 440 4.75 -11.35 2.71
C VAL A 440 3.56 -10.99 1.82
N ALA A 441 2.42 -11.67 2.00
CA ALA A 441 1.20 -11.38 1.25
C ALA A 441 0.69 -9.95 1.48
N VAL A 442 0.77 -9.43 2.71
CA VAL A 442 0.43 -8.04 3.05
C VAL A 442 1.41 -7.05 2.43
N SER A 443 2.72 -7.34 2.42
CA SER A 443 3.71 -6.48 1.77
C SER A 443 3.49 -6.42 0.26
N LEU A 444 3.23 -7.56 -0.37
CA LEU A 444 2.89 -7.66 -1.78
C LEU A 444 1.56 -6.96 -2.06
N ALA A 445 0.50 -7.23 -1.30
CA ALA A 445 -0.80 -6.57 -1.46
C ALA A 445 -0.73 -5.05 -1.19
N GLY A 446 0.15 -4.59 -0.31
CA GLY A 446 0.49 -3.18 -0.12
C GLY A 446 1.07 -2.58 -1.40
N TYR A 447 2.04 -3.25 -2.02
CA TYR A 447 2.55 -2.89 -3.35
C TYR A 447 1.43 -2.84 -4.41
N TRP A 448 0.46 -3.76 -4.35
CA TRP A 448 -0.69 -3.83 -5.25
C TRP A 448 -1.85 -2.88 -4.91
N SER A 449 -1.71 -2.00 -3.90
CA SER A 449 -2.84 -1.20 -3.39
C SER A 449 -3.42 -0.19 -4.42
N LYS A 450 -2.66 0.16 -5.47
CA LYS A 450 -3.15 0.96 -6.61
C LYS A 450 -4.24 0.23 -7.42
N THR A 451 -4.24 -1.11 -7.44
CA THR A 451 -5.16 -1.96 -8.23
C THR A 451 -6.44 -2.31 -7.48
N THR A 452 -6.54 -1.99 -6.19
CA THR A 452 -7.70 -2.28 -5.31
C THR A 452 -8.96 -1.46 -5.61
N ALA A 453 -8.94 -0.60 -6.64
CA ALA A 453 -10.11 0.17 -7.07
C ALA A 453 -11.26 -0.74 -7.58
N THR A 454 -10.94 -1.93 -8.07
CA THR A 454 -11.91 -2.96 -8.50
C THR A 454 -12.65 -3.64 -7.33
N LEU A 455 -12.12 -3.57 -6.11
CA LEU A 455 -12.74 -4.17 -4.91
C LEU A 455 -13.83 -3.29 -4.26
N LYS A 456 -14.08 -2.08 -4.80
CA LYS A 456 -14.89 -1.05 -4.14
C LYS A 456 -16.37 -1.00 -4.57
N LYS A 457 -16.84 -1.92 -5.43
CA LYS A 457 -18.24 -1.90 -5.93
C LYS A 457 -18.97 -3.22 -5.64
N ARG A 458 -19.69 -3.27 -4.50
CA ARG A 458 -21.07 -3.77 -4.32
C ARG A 458 -21.42 -3.98 -2.82
N ALA A 459 -22.51 -3.32 -2.39
CA ALA A 459 -23.38 -3.45 -1.20
C ALA A 459 -22.88 -3.02 0.21
N PRO A 460 -23.77 -2.48 1.08
CA PRO A 460 -23.45 -1.91 2.40
C PRO A 460 -23.61 -2.94 3.53
N SER A 461 -22.52 -3.37 4.17
CA SER A 461 -22.55 -4.07 5.47
C SER A 461 -21.19 -3.97 6.19
N LEU A 462 -21.11 -4.35 7.47
CA LEU A 462 -19.86 -4.46 8.25
C LEU A 462 -18.77 -5.28 7.54
N ALA A 463 -19.16 -6.25 6.70
CA ALA A 463 -18.24 -7.00 5.84
C ALA A 463 -17.59 -6.13 4.76
N ALA A 464 -18.21 -5.03 4.32
CA ALA A 464 -17.62 -4.05 3.40
C ALA A 464 -16.58 -3.14 4.10
N VAL A 465 -16.77 -2.84 5.39
CA VAL A 465 -15.75 -2.16 6.20
C VAL A 465 -14.54 -3.07 6.39
N ALA A 466 -14.78 -4.36 6.69
CA ALA A 466 -13.72 -5.36 6.72
C ALA A 466 -13.05 -5.51 5.34
N ARG A 467 -13.82 -5.55 4.23
CA ARG A 467 -13.33 -5.66 2.84
C ARG A 467 -12.48 -4.46 2.40
N THR A 468 -12.83 -3.24 2.82
CA THR A 468 -12.02 -2.03 2.56
C THR A 468 -10.78 -1.92 3.45
N ARG A 469 -10.72 -2.71 4.53
CA ARG A 469 -9.65 -2.68 5.54
C ARG A 469 -8.90 -4.01 5.68
N VAL A 470 -9.11 -4.98 4.79
CA VAL A 470 -8.50 -6.34 4.85
C VAL A 470 -7.00 -6.25 5.04
N LEU A 471 -6.34 -5.38 4.28
CA LEU A 471 -4.90 -5.20 4.34
C LEU A 471 -4.44 -4.70 5.72
N GLN A 472 -5.22 -3.83 6.36
CA GLN A 472 -4.90 -3.27 7.68
C GLN A 472 -5.12 -4.29 8.79
N ILE A 473 -6.21 -5.07 8.71
CA ILE A 473 -6.51 -6.16 9.64
C ILE A 473 -5.44 -7.26 9.52
N SER A 474 -5.08 -7.64 8.30
CA SER A 474 -4.03 -8.64 8.03
C SER A 474 -2.67 -8.17 8.52
N ALA A 475 -2.33 -6.89 8.31
CA ALA A 475 -1.12 -6.30 8.85
C ALA A 475 -1.10 -6.30 10.39
N ALA A 476 -2.22 -5.98 11.04
CA ALA A 476 -2.33 -6.05 12.50
C ALA A 476 -2.16 -7.49 13.01
N ALA A 477 -2.84 -8.46 12.39
CA ALA A 477 -2.73 -9.87 12.72
C ALA A 477 -1.29 -10.38 12.55
N PHE A 478 -0.62 -10.00 11.47
CA PHE A 478 0.80 -10.30 11.26
C PHE A 478 1.67 -9.75 12.37
N ILE A 479 1.49 -8.49 12.78
CA ILE A 479 2.29 -7.87 13.85
C ILE A 479 2.09 -8.63 15.17
N VAL A 480 0.86 -9.03 15.49
CA VAL A 480 0.58 -9.83 16.69
C VAL A 480 1.29 -11.18 16.63
N VAL A 481 1.17 -11.91 15.50
CA VAL A 481 1.85 -13.20 15.31
C VAL A 481 3.37 -13.04 15.38
N LEU A 482 3.93 -12.01 14.77
CA LEU A 482 5.36 -11.70 14.82
C LEU A 482 5.84 -11.51 16.27
N LEU A 483 5.10 -10.76 17.09
CA LEU A 483 5.45 -10.54 18.50
C LEU A 483 5.36 -11.82 19.32
N ILE A 484 4.36 -12.67 19.05
CA ILE A 484 4.23 -14.01 19.68
C ILE A 484 5.43 -14.88 19.33
N VAL A 485 5.79 -14.97 18.04
CA VAL A 485 6.92 -15.78 17.57
C VAL A 485 8.23 -15.26 18.15
N LEU A 486 8.47 -13.94 18.12
CA LEU A 486 9.67 -13.37 18.72
C LEU A 486 9.74 -13.63 20.23
N SER A 487 8.63 -13.51 20.95
CA SER A 487 8.57 -13.89 22.37
C SER A 487 8.94 -15.36 22.54
N TYR A 488 8.32 -16.26 21.80
CA TYR A 488 8.65 -17.68 21.85
C TYR A 488 10.14 -17.94 21.56
N CYS A 489 10.71 -17.35 20.51
CA CYS A 489 12.13 -17.49 20.18
C CYS A 489 13.07 -17.02 21.29
N VAL A 490 12.77 -15.91 21.98
CA VAL A 490 13.55 -15.47 23.15
C VAL A 490 13.47 -16.52 24.27
N ASN A 491 12.30 -17.16 24.45
CA ASN A 491 12.14 -18.24 25.43
C ASN A 491 12.99 -19.47 25.07
N VAL A 492 12.93 -19.93 23.82
CA VAL A 492 13.74 -21.04 23.31
C VAL A 492 15.23 -20.74 23.52
N ALA A 493 15.70 -19.55 23.12
CA ALA A 493 17.10 -19.17 23.25
C ALA A 493 17.58 -19.22 24.70
N ILE A 494 16.79 -18.70 25.64
CA ILE A 494 17.13 -18.74 27.07
C ILE A 494 17.10 -20.17 27.61
N GLY A 495 16.07 -20.96 27.27
CA GLY A 495 15.94 -22.35 27.70
C GLY A 495 17.11 -23.22 27.25
N VAL A 496 17.50 -23.10 25.97
CA VAL A 496 18.67 -23.80 25.42
C VAL A 496 19.97 -23.37 26.12
N LEU A 497 20.16 -22.08 26.37
CA LEU A 497 21.34 -21.56 27.08
C LEU A 497 21.41 -22.03 28.55
N ARG A 498 20.26 -22.28 29.17
CA ARG A 498 20.16 -22.81 30.54
C ARG A 498 20.26 -24.34 30.60
N GLY A 499 20.11 -25.02 29.46
CA GLY A 499 20.00 -26.48 29.40
C GLY A 499 18.65 -27.01 29.92
N ASP A 500 17.61 -26.18 29.97
CA ASP A 500 16.27 -26.61 30.32
C ASP A 500 15.76 -27.55 29.22
N SER A 501 15.11 -28.68 29.56
CA SER A 501 14.61 -29.65 28.56
C SER A 501 13.12 -29.48 28.25
N ASP A 502 12.40 -28.69 29.06
CA ASP A 502 10.95 -28.48 29.00
C ASP A 502 10.56 -27.09 28.46
N TRP A 503 11.49 -26.37 27.80
CA TRP A 503 11.30 -25.00 27.31
C TRP A 503 10.14 -24.82 26.30
N ASP A 504 9.73 -25.91 25.66
CA ASP A 504 8.62 -26.01 24.71
C ASP A 504 7.28 -26.34 25.38
N THR A 505 7.27 -26.60 26.68
CA THR A 505 6.05 -26.84 27.46
C THR A 505 5.52 -25.54 28.06
N LYS A 506 4.21 -25.51 28.38
CA LYS A 506 3.59 -24.41 29.11
C LYS A 506 4.29 -24.12 30.45
N VAL A 507 4.70 -25.17 31.15
CA VAL A 507 5.36 -25.08 32.46
C VAL A 507 6.78 -24.54 32.31
N GLY A 508 7.56 -25.07 31.36
CA GLY A 508 8.92 -24.56 31.12
C GLY A 508 8.94 -23.14 30.57
N TYR A 509 7.99 -22.76 29.70
CA TYR A 509 7.83 -21.36 29.29
C TYR A 509 7.57 -20.43 30.48
N ALA A 510 6.61 -20.78 31.35
CA ALA A 510 6.31 -20.00 32.54
C ALA A 510 7.53 -19.88 33.47
N ARG A 511 8.27 -20.98 33.66
CA ARG A 511 9.50 -21.01 34.48
C ARG A 511 10.60 -20.12 33.91
N ILE A 512 10.86 -20.19 32.60
CA ILE A 512 11.87 -19.33 31.96
C ILE A 512 11.48 -17.85 32.05
N LEU A 513 10.19 -17.54 31.92
CA LEU A 513 9.66 -16.18 32.05
C LEU A 513 9.93 -15.59 33.45
N THR A 514 9.86 -16.40 34.51
CA THR A 514 10.01 -15.96 35.91
C THR A 514 11.42 -16.09 36.47
N ASP A 515 12.19 -17.09 36.02
CA ASP A 515 13.44 -17.50 36.67
C ASP A 515 14.69 -17.00 35.93
N THR A 516 14.53 -16.18 34.88
CA THR A 516 15.66 -15.62 34.13
C THR A 516 16.33 -14.51 34.94
N ASN A 517 17.68 -14.43 34.90
CA ASN A 517 18.38 -13.34 35.54
C ASN A 517 18.08 -12.00 34.83
N CYS A 518 17.48 -11.07 35.57
CA CYS A 518 17.09 -9.74 35.09
C CYS A 518 18.26 -8.96 34.48
N LEU A 519 19.46 -9.05 35.07
CA LEU A 519 20.64 -8.32 34.60
C LEU A 519 21.09 -8.83 33.21
N TYR A 520 21.09 -10.14 32.99
CA TYR A 520 21.47 -10.70 31.68
C TYR A 520 20.48 -10.31 30.58
N LEU A 521 19.18 -10.34 30.88
CA LEU A 521 18.17 -9.88 29.92
C LEU A 521 18.28 -8.38 29.64
N LEU A 522 18.62 -7.57 30.65
CA LEU A 522 18.84 -6.13 30.48
C LEU A 522 20.06 -5.86 29.60
N ILE A 523 21.18 -6.55 29.86
CA ILE A 523 22.40 -6.46 29.04
C ILE A 523 22.09 -6.86 27.60
N ALA A 524 21.37 -7.97 27.38
CA ALA A 524 20.97 -8.40 26.05
C ALA A 524 20.08 -7.37 25.32
N CYS A 525 19.14 -6.75 26.05
CA CYS A 525 18.28 -5.69 25.50
C CYS A 525 19.09 -4.44 25.11
N VAL A 526 19.99 -3.97 25.98
CA VAL A 526 20.88 -2.84 25.70
C VAL A 526 21.79 -3.14 24.52
N PHE A 527 22.37 -4.35 24.47
CA PHE A 527 23.19 -4.80 23.36
C PHE A 527 22.40 -4.84 22.04
N ALA A 528 21.17 -5.38 22.03
CA ALA A 528 20.33 -5.45 20.85
C ALA A 528 20.00 -4.05 20.29
N VAL A 529 19.69 -3.09 21.16
CA VAL A 529 19.48 -1.69 20.77
C VAL A 529 20.77 -1.09 20.23
N ALA A 530 21.89 -1.20 20.97
CA ALA A 530 23.18 -0.66 20.55
C ALA A 530 23.65 -1.24 19.20
N PHE A 531 23.45 -2.55 18.99
CA PHE A 531 23.75 -3.24 17.74
C PHE A 531 22.92 -2.70 16.57
N ALA A 532 21.61 -2.52 16.76
CA ALA A 532 20.75 -1.93 15.72
C ALA A 532 21.18 -0.50 15.35
N PHE A 533 21.55 0.32 16.33
CA PHE A 533 22.10 1.66 16.10
C PHE A 533 23.42 1.63 15.35
N PHE A 534 24.34 0.73 15.74
CA PHE A 534 25.63 0.53 15.09
C PHE A 534 25.48 0.11 13.62
N VAL A 535 24.72 -0.96 13.35
CA VAL A 535 24.46 -1.46 11.98
C VAL A 535 23.82 -0.36 11.14
N SER A 536 22.85 0.36 11.70
CA SER A 536 22.18 1.43 10.98
C SER A 536 23.09 2.62 10.66
N ALA A 537 24.05 2.95 11.52
CA ALA A 537 25.02 4.01 11.28
C ALA A 537 26.08 3.59 10.25
N ALA A 538 26.50 2.33 10.27
CA ALA A 538 27.55 1.81 9.39
C ALA A 538 27.12 1.74 7.91
N ILE A 539 25.85 1.44 7.62
CA ILE A 539 25.42 1.11 6.24
C ILE A 539 24.47 2.16 5.64
N GLY A 540 23.71 2.90 6.46
CA GLY A 540 22.84 4.00 6.03
C GLY A 540 21.48 3.56 5.46
N ALA A 541 20.45 4.41 5.62
CA ALA A 541 19.05 4.02 5.35
C ALA A 541 18.79 3.59 3.89
N ASN A 542 19.30 4.33 2.91
CA ASN A 542 19.01 4.07 1.49
C ASN A 542 19.72 2.83 0.95
N THR A 543 20.88 2.47 1.51
CA THR A 543 21.73 1.36 1.04
C THR A 543 21.02 0.00 1.17
N PHE A 544 20.20 -0.16 2.22
CA PHE A 544 19.42 -1.37 2.46
C PHE A 544 18.21 -1.54 1.55
N SER A 545 17.84 -0.53 0.76
CA SER A 545 16.60 -0.57 -0.03
C SER A 545 16.72 -1.37 -1.32
N LEU A 546 15.57 -1.78 -1.86
CA LEU A 546 15.48 -2.35 -3.21
C LEU A 546 15.68 -1.32 -4.33
N HIS A 547 15.72 -0.03 -4.00
CA HIS A 547 15.78 1.06 -4.97
C HIS A 547 16.96 0.95 -5.93
N ASN A 548 18.17 0.68 -5.42
CA ASN A 548 19.37 0.62 -6.27
C ASN A 548 19.30 -0.55 -7.27
N LEU A 549 18.81 -1.71 -6.83
CA LEU A 549 18.62 -2.85 -7.73
C LEU A 549 17.65 -2.48 -8.86
N TYR A 550 16.51 -1.91 -8.49
CA TYR A 550 15.49 -1.50 -9.44
C TYR A 550 16.00 -0.44 -10.43
N GLY A 551 16.66 0.59 -9.91
CA GLY A 551 17.19 1.68 -10.70
C GLY A 551 18.30 1.27 -11.65
N ASN A 552 19.19 0.37 -11.24
CA ASN A 552 20.24 -0.16 -12.11
C ASN A 552 19.64 -0.89 -13.32
N ARG A 553 18.60 -1.71 -13.12
CA ARG A 553 17.92 -2.41 -14.22
C ARG A 553 17.23 -1.44 -15.17
N LEU A 554 16.58 -0.40 -14.65
CA LEU A 554 15.99 0.67 -15.48
C LEU A 554 17.07 1.44 -16.27
N VAL A 555 18.19 1.78 -15.63
CA VAL A 555 19.31 2.48 -16.30
C VAL A 555 19.86 1.63 -17.45
N ARG A 556 20.10 0.34 -17.23
CA ARG A 556 20.57 -0.58 -18.27
C ARG A 556 19.58 -0.67 -19.44
N ALA A 557 18.30 -0.86 -19.15
CA ALA A 557 17.28 -1.05 -20.17
C ALA A 557 16.97 0.23 -20.96
N TYR A 558 16.82 1.37 -20.28
CA TYR A 558 16.37 2.62 -20.90
C TYR A 558 17.51 3.59 -21.23
N LEU A 559 18.46 3.83 -20.33
CA LEU A 559 19.55 4.76 -20.64
C LEU A 559 20.66 4.09 -21.45
N GLY A 560 20.98 2.84 -21.12
CA GLY A 560 21.95 2.01 -21.85
C GLY A 560 21.52 1.73 -23.30
N ALA A 561 20.21 1.64 -23.58
CA ALA A 561 19.71 1.49 -24.95
C ALA A 561 20.11 2.64 -25.88
N THR A 562 20.37 3.83 -25.33
CA THR A 562 20.79 5.02 -26.11
C THR A 562 22.31 5.15 -26.25
N ASN A 563 23.08 4.27 -25.60
CA ASN A 563 24.53 4.32 -25.57
C ASN A 563 25.14 3.44 -26.67
N ALA A 564 25.37 4.00 -27.86
CA ALA A 564 25.98 3.25 -28.97
C ALA A 564 27.45 2.84 -28.71
N GLN A 565 28.15 3.52 -27.78
CA GLN A 565 29.55 3.25 -27.43
C GLN A 565 29.68 2.56 -26.06
N ARG A 566 28.69 1.75 -25.70
CA ARG A 566 28.63 1.11 -24.39
C ARG A 566 29.83 0.18 -24.18
N ASN A 567 30.53 0.36 -23.07
CA ASN A 567 31.63 -0.51 -22.62
C ASN A 567 31.28 -1.10 -21.25
N PRO A 568 30.34 -2.07 -21.22
CA PRO A 568 29.84 -2.59 -19.96
C PRO A 568 30.85 -3.49 -19.28
N GLN A 569 30.84 -3.51 -17.96
CA GLN A 569 31.62 -4.45 -17.18
C GLN A 569 31.19 -5.88 -17.54
N TRP A 570 32.17 -6.73 -17.88
CA TRP A 570 31.94 -8.06 -18.46
C TRP A 570 31.03 -8.99 -17.64
N PHE A 571 31.03 -8.86 -16.31
CA PHE A 571 30.29 -9.71 -15.38
C PHE A 571 28.89 -9.16 -15.09
N THR A 572 28.78 -7.85 -14.88
CA THR A 572 27.50 -7.23 -14.46
C THR A 572 26.67 -6.69 -15.63
N ASN A 573 27.32 -6.54 -16.79
CA ASN A 573 26.78 -5.88 -17.96
C ASN A 573 26.25 -4.46 -17.67
N PHE A 574 26.84 -3.75 -16.70
CA PHE A 574 26.55 -2.33 -16.41
C PHE A 574 27.69 -1.44 -16.92
N ASP A 575 27.35 -0.29 -17.48
CA ASP A 575 28.28 0.76 -17.88
C ASP A 575 27.96 2.02 -17.07
N ASP A 576 28.94 2.56 -16.37
CA ASP A 576 28.79 3.77 -15.56
C ASP A 576 28.42 4.99 -16.42
N ASN A 577 28.78 4.98 -17.71
CA ASN A 577 28.45 6.03 -18.67
C ASN A 577 26.99 5.95 -19.15
N ASP A 578 26.22 4.91 -18.79
CA ASP A 578 24.79 4.85 -19.10
C ASP A 578 24.02 5.95 -18.34
N ASN A 579 24.49 6.36 -17.16
CA ASN A 579 23.73 7.21 -16.25
C ASN A 579 24.28 8.65 -16.15
N TRP A 580 23.54 9.61 -16.71
CA TRP A 580 23.93 11.02 -16.72
C TRP A 580 23.67 11.72 -15.39
N SER A 581 24.59 12.59 -14.99
CA SER A 581 24.31 13.57 -13.93
C SER A 581 23.23 14.54 -14.41
N MET A 582 22.28 14.90 -13.54
CA MET A 582 21.35 16.01 -13.82
C MET A 582 22.05 17.37 -13.71
N ASN A 583 23.33 17.40 -13.31
CA ASN A 583 24.14 18.61 -13.24
C ASN A 583 24.55 19.08 -14.66
N PRO A 584 24.12 20.25 -15.12
CA PRO A 584 24.43 20.77 -16.46
C PRO A 584 25.91 21.12 -16.68
N LYS A 585 26.74 21.11 -15.62
CA LYS A 585 28.20 21.38 -15.69
C LYS A 585 29.06 20.10 -15.65
N ALA A 586 28.47 18.92 -15.52
CA ALA A 586 29.24 17.68 -15.63
C ALA A 586 29.78 17.58 -17.07
N PRO A 587 31.09 17.40 -17.29
CA PRO A 587 31.62 17.30 -18.63
C PRO A 587 30.98 16.08 -19.32
N PRO A 588 30.43 16.22 -20.54
CA PRO A 588 30.23 15.05 -21.37
C PRO A 588 31.63 14.48 -21.67
N PHE A 589 31.74 13.15 -21.74
CA PHE A 589 32.81 12.51 -22.52
C PHE A 589 32.95 13.25 -23.87
N PRO A 590 34.14 13.30 -24.50
CA PRO A 590 34.36 14.06 -25.73
C PRO A 590 33.40 13.61 -26.83
N LEU A 591 32.28 14.32 -26.95
CA LEU A 591 31.32 14.23 -28.04
C LEU A 591 31.76 15.24 -29.11
N PRO A 592 31.42 14.99 -30.38
CA PRO A 592 31.73 15.90 -31.48
C PRO A 592 31.19 17.31 -31.22
N PRO A 593 31.84 18.35 -31.77
CA PRO A 593 31.50 19.74 -31.48
C PRO A 593 30.02 20.02 -31.79
N PRO A 594 29.34 20.81 -30.94
CA PRO A 594 27.93 21.14 -31.14
C PRO A 594 27.72 21.92 -32.45
N PRO A 595 26.56 21.76 -33.12
CA PRO A 595 26.27 22.50 -34.35
C PRO A 595 26.25 24.03 -34.12
N PRO A 596 26.54 24.84 -35.15
CA PRO A 596 26.80 26.28 -35.07
C PRO A 596 25.61 27.17 -34.70
N ARG A 597 24.44 26.61 -34.39
CA ARG A 597 23.31 27.33 -33.79
C ARG A 597 22.92 26.64 -32.49
N PRO A 598 22.76 27.36 -31.36
CA PRO A 598 22.19 26.74 -30.17
C PRO A 598 20.79 26.26 -30.54
N PRO A 599 20.49 24.95 -30.49
CA PRO A 599 19.11 24.52 -30.65
C PRO A 599 18.33 25.24 -29.57
N THR A 600 17.21 25.87 -29.94
CA THR A 600 16.21 26.25 -28.93
C THR A 600 15.96 24.98 -28.12
N ARG A 601 16.31 25.00 -26.83
CA ARG A 601 16.31 23.79 -26.00
C ARG A 601 14.85 23.40 -25.78
N ARG A 602 14.34 22.54 -26.66
CA ARG A 602 12.99 21.99 -26.62
C ARG A 602 13.02 20.64 -25.89
N LEU A 603 11.87 20.21 -25.36
CA LEU A 603 11.74 19.04 -24.48
C LEU A 603 12.57 19.12 -23.18
N TYR A 604 12.53 20.24 -22.48
CA TYR A 604 13.11 20.38 -21.15
C TYR A 604 12.51 19.35 -20.17
N PRO A 605 13.32 18.44 -19.58
CA PRO A 605 12.79 17.34 -18.79
C PRO A 605 12.38 17.80 -17.39
N VAL A 606 11.14 17.45 -17.02
CA VAL A 606 10.59 17.64 -15.69
C VAL A 606 10.15 16.27 -15.17
N VAL A 607 10.95 15.70 -14.27
CA VAL A 607 10.67 14.41 -13.65
C VAL A 607 9.87 14.67 -12.38
N ASN A 608 8.62 14.22 -12.35
CA ASN A 608 7.75 14.42 -11.21
C ASN A 608 7.88 13.25 -10.23
N THR A 609 7.99 13.59 -8.94
CA THR A 609 8.04 12.65 -7.82
C THR A 609 7.08 13.12 -6.73
N ALA A 610 6.74 12.23 -5.80
CA ALA A 610 5.90 12.58 -4.67
C ALA A 610 6.73 12.78 -3.41
N LEU A 611 6.68 13.99 -2.84
CA LEU A 611 7.15 14.26 -1.49
C LEU A 611 6.13 13.73 -0.49
N ASN A 612 6.49 12.71 0.27
CA ASN A 612 5.58 12.07 1.22
C ASN A 612 5.47 12.83 2.54
N LEU A 613 4.25 13.21 2.87
CA LEU A 613 3.83 13.96 4.05
C LEU A 613 2.80 13.16 4.86
N ALA A 614 3.09 11.89 5.13
CA ALA A 614 2.20 10.98 5.84
C ALA A 614 1.81 11.52 7.22
N LYS A 615 2.72 12.27 7.87
CA LYS A 615 2.43 13.12 9.02
C LYS A 615 2.27 14.57 8.56
N PRO A 616 1.03 15.09 8.43
CA PRO A 616 0.80 16.44 7.95
C PRO A 616 1.36 17.47 8.93
N SER A 617 1.92 18.55 8.39
CA SER A 617 2.33 19.70 9.19
C SER A 617 1.09 20.43 9.72
N LYS A 618 1.19 20.99 10.94
CA LYS A 618 0.06 21.65 11.62
C LYS A 618 -0.58 22.79 10.80
N ARG A 619 0.19 23.39 9.89
CA ARG A 619 -0.27 24.46 8.98
C ARG A 619 -1.15 23.97 7.84
N ARG A 620 -1.25 22.65 7.59
CA ARG A 620 -1.91 22.07 6.41
C ARG A 620 -2.67 20.79 6.74
N LEU A 621 -3.58 20.86 7.72
CA LEU A 621 -4.42 19.73 8.13
C LEU A 621 -5.29 19.15 6.99
N ALA A 622 -5.67 19.98 6.01
CA ALA A 622 -6.36 19.54 4.79
C ALA A 622 -5.58 18.45 4.00
N TRP A 623 -4.28 18.29 4.26
CA TRP A 623 -3.43 17.30 3.60
C TRP A 623 -3.38 15.95 4.32
N GLN A 624 -4.17 15.75 5.39
CA GLN A 624 -4.31 14.45 6.07
C GLN A 624 -4.76 13.31 5.15
N GLN A 625 -5.53 13.63 4.11
CA GLN A 625 -5.95 12.65 3.10
C GLN A 625 -4.99 12.60 1.91
N ARG A 626 -4.41 13.74 1.51
CA ARG A 626 -3.49 13.81 0.37
C ARG A 626 -2.15 13.13 0.65
N LYS A 627 -1.61 13.33 1.88
CA LYS A 627 -0.36 12.75 2.41
C LYS A 627 0.88 12.87 1.50
N ALA A 628 0.82 13.64 0.43
CA ALA A 628 1.93 13.91 -0.47
C ALA A 628 1.73 15.25 -1.22
N THR A 629 2.81 15.80 -1.75
CA THR A 629 2.81 16.96 -2.65
C THR A 629 3.81 16.74 -3.80
N SER A 630 3.69 17.55 -4.86
CA SER A 630 4.60 17.55 -6.00
C SER A 630 6.03 17.87 -5.56
N PHE A 631 7.00 17.07 -6.01
CA PHE A 631 8.42 17.36 -5.94
C PHE A 631 9.03 17.09 -7.31
N ILE A 632 9.68 18.08 -7.89
CA ILE A 632 10.25 17.99 -9.23
C ILE A 632 11.77 17.85 -9.16
N ILE A 633 12.29 17.08 -10.11
CA ILE A 633 13.71 17.01 -10.41
C ILE A 633 13.87 17.45 -11.87
N SER A 634 14.60 18.53 -12.08
CA SER A 634 14.90 19.08 -13.42
C SER A 634 16.37 19.49 -13.52
N PRO A 635 16.94 19.69 -14.72
CA PRO A 635 18.35 20.04 -14.87
C PRO A 635 18.77 21.33 -14.15
N LEU A 636 17.90 22.33 -14.06
CA LEU A 636 18.22 23.60 -13.39
C LEU A 636 17.95 23.55 -11.89
N PHE A 637 16.75 23.10 -11.49
CA PHE A 637 16.31 23.15 -10.11
C PHE A 637 15.61 21.85 -9.68
N THR A 638 15.81 21.50 -8.42
CA THR A 638 15.17 20.37 -7.75
C THR A 638 14.49 20.86 -6.47
N GLY A 639 13.28 20.36 -6.19
CA GLY A 639 12.56 20.73 -4.98
C GLY A 639 11.04 20.74 -5.13
N SER A 640 10.38 21.46 -4.24
CA SER A 640 8.92 21.59 -4.22
C SER A 640 8.52 22.99 -3.76
N SER A 641 7.37 23.48 -4.23
CA SER A 641 6.78 24.74 -3.77
C SER A 641 6.60 24.83 -2.25
N THR A 642 6.57 23.70 -1.54
CA THR A 642 6.33 23.66 -0.10
C THR A 642 7.59 23.82 0.74
N ILE A 643 8.73 23.33 0.25
CA ILE A 643 10.02 23.32 0.96
C ILE A 643 11.09 24.14 0.26
N GLY A 644 10.78 24.74 -0.89
CA GLY A 644 11.70 25.52 -1.70
C GLY A 644 12.36 24.69 -2.82
N TYR A 645 13.06 25.42 -3.68
CA TYR A 645 13.81 24.86 -4.81
C TYR A 645 15.29 25.22 -4.64
N VAL A 646 16.16 24.24 -4.87
CA VAL A 646 17.62 24.42 -4.88
C VAL A 646 18.16 24.13 -6.29
N PRO A 647 19.29 24.74 -6.68
CA PRO A 647 19.97 24.34 -7.90
C PRO A 647 20.26 22.84 -7.89
N THR A 648 20.04 22.17 -9.02
CA THR A 648 20.31 20.72 -9.14
C THR A 648 21.81 20.43 -9.10
N THR A 649 22.64 21.39 -9.52
CA THR A 649 24.10 21.34 -9.34
C THR A 649 24.45 21.18 -7.86
N GLY A 650 25.04 20.04 -7.50
CA GLY A 650 25.45 19.76 -6.13
C GLY A 650 24.35 19.21 -5.20
N TYR A 651 23.13 19.00 -5.70
CA TYR A 651 22.07 18.40 -4.91
C TYR A 651 22.15 16.86 -4.94
N ALA A 652 22.70 16.27 -3.87
CA ALA A 652 22.83 14.82 -3.64
C ALA A 652 23.40 14.00 -4.83
N ASP A 653 24.17 14.65 -5.72
CA ASP A 653 24.65 14.14 -7.01
C ASP A 653 23.55 13.39 -7.78
N ILE A 654 22.38 14.00 -7.87
CA ILE A 654 21.22 13.35 -8.49
C ILE A 654 21.46 13.13 -9.99
N THR A 655 21.28 11.89 -10.42
CA THR A 655 21.42 11.46 -11.81
C THR A 655 20.04 11.29 -12.46
N LEU A 656 20.00 11.30 -13.79
CA LEU A 656 18.77 11.08 -14.55
C LEU A 656 18.18 9.70 -14.21
N GLY A 657 19.02 8.68 -14.11
CA GLY A 657 18.63 7.34 -13.70
C GLY A 657 18.03 7.30 -12.30
N ARG A 658 18.59 8.02 -11.33
CA ARG A 658 18.03 8.11 -9.97
C ARG A 658 16.69 8.86 -9.97
N ALA A 659 16.59 9.97 -10.71
CA ALA A 659 15.34 10.70 -10.84
C ALA A 659 14.21 9.83 -11.44
N MET A 660 14.53 9.11 -12.52
CA MET A 660 13.64 8.11 -13.15
C MET A 660 13.22 7.03 -12.15
N THR A 661 14.16 6.47 -11.40
CA THR A 661 13.90 5.41 -10.42
C THR A 661 13.00 5.88 -9.28
N ILE A 662 13.24 7.08 -8.73
CA ILE A 662 12.39 7.67 -7.70
C ILE A 662 10.98 7.93 -8.25
N SER A 663 10.87 8.44 -9.48
CA SER A 663 9.58 8.69 -10.13
C SER A 663 8.79 7.39 -10.38
N GLY A 664 9.48 6.26 -10.58
CA GLY A 664 8.90 4.92 -10.75
C GLY A 664 8.84 4.06 -9.48
N ALA A 665 9.11 4.62 -8.30
CA ALA A 665 9.14 3.91 -7.02
C ALA A 665 7.74 3.58 -6.48
N ALA A 666 6.96 2.78 -7.22
CA ALA A 666 5.56 2.50 -6.92
C ALA A 666 5.37 1.72 -5.61
N ALA A 667 6.34 0.87 -5.24
CA ALA A 667 6.37 0.16 -3.96
C ALA A 667 7.03 1.02 -2.87
N SER A 668 6.25 1.60 -1.96
CA SER A 668 6.81 2.45 -0.90
C SER A 668 6.00 2.33 0.39
N PRO A 669 6.59 2.21 1.59
CA PRO A 669 5.84 2.28 2.84
C PRO A 669 5.01 3.56 3.00
N ASN A 670 5.44 4.66 2.35
CA ASN A 670 4.69 5.91 2.26
C ASN A 670 4.34 6.18 0.79
N MET A 671 3.07 5.97 0.42
CA MET A 671 2.55 6.09 -0.95
C MET A 671 1.54 7.24 -1.08
N GLY A 672 1.83 8.38 -0.48
CA GLY A 672 0.88 9.50 -0.43
C GLY A 672 -0.49 9.06 0.09
N TYR A 673 -1.55 9.31 -0.67
CA TYR A 673 -2.94 9.06 -0.26
C TYR A 673 -3.26 7.57 0.00
N HIS A 674 -2.43 6.63 -0.46
CA HIS A 674 -2.56 5.19 -0.17
C HIS A 674 -1.89 4.74 1.14
N THR A 675 -1.20 5.64 1.84
CA THR A 675 -0.41 5.29 3.03
C THR A 675 -1.28 4.82 4.20
N SER A 676 -0.94 3.66 4.76
CA SER A 676 -1.47 3.13 6.03
C SER A 676 -0.34 2.77 6.98
N GLY A 677 -0.42 3.15 8.26
CA GLY A 677 0.66 2.94 9.23
C GLY A 677 1.00 1.47 9.48
N LEU A 678 -0.02 0.60 9.58
CA LEU A 678 0.21 -0.83 9.79
C LEU A 678 0.84 -1.50 8.57
N VAL A 679 0.38 -1.15 7.37
CA VAL A 679 0.92 -1.67 6.11
C VAL A 679 2.34 -1.17 5.89
N ALA A 680 2.60 0.11 6.20
CA ALA A 680 3.93 0.71 6.13
C ALA A 680 4.94 -0.04 7.01
N PHE A 681 4.54 -0.45 8.22
CA PHE A 681 5.39 -1.25 9.10
C PHE A 681 5.78 -2.58 8.43
N VAL A 682 4.79 -3.33 7.92
CA VAL A 682 5.03 -4.64 7.28
C VAL A 682 5.87 -4.49 6.01
N MET A 683 5.57 -3.51 5.15
CA MET A 683 6.37 -3.23 3.96
C MET A 683 7.81 -2.84 4.30
N THR A 684 8.02 -2.04 5.34
CA THR A 684 9.36 -1.65 5.78
C THR A 684 10.12 -2.85 6.36
N LEU A 685 9.45 -3.71 7.14
CA LEU A 685 10.04 -4.94 7.69
C LEU A 685 10.51 -5.90 6.59
N PHE A 686 9.71 -6.11 5.54
CA PHE A 686 10.07 -6.96 4.40
C PHE A 686 10.86 -6.24 3.30
N ASN A 687 11.35 -5.03 3.58
CA ASN A 687 12.16 -4.23 2.66
C ASN A 687 11.49 -3.96 1.29
N VAL A 688 10.15 -3.95 1.25
CA VAL A 688 9.38 -3.53 0.07
C VAL A 688 9.32 -2.01 0.03
N ARG A 689 10.49 -1.41 -0.24
CA ARG A 689 10.73 0.04 -0.24
C ARG A 689 11.61 0.45 -1.42
N LEU A 690 10.98 1.06 -2.42
CA LEU A 690 11.63 1.71 -3.55
C LEU A 690 11.73 3.23 -3.35
N GLY A 691 11.15 3.81 -2.30
CA GLY A 691 11.31 5.24 -2.02
C GLY A 691 12.75 5.59 -1.60
N TRP A 692 13.08 6.88 -1.63
CA TRP A 692 14.44 7.36 -1.41
C TRP A 692 14.47 8.58 -0.48
N TRP A 693 15.42 8.60 0.46
CA TRP A 693 15.67 9.77 1.31
C TRP A 693 16.66 10.73 0.65
N LEU A 694 16.28 12.00 0.55
CA LEU A 694 17.13 13.10 0.07
C LEU A 694 17.23 14.22 1.10
N PRO A 695 18.29 15.05 1.07
CA PRO A 695 18.38 16.24 1.91
C PRO A 695 17.25 17.23 1.56
N SER A 696 16.68 17.86 2.57
CA SER A 696 15.58 18.81 2.43
C SER A 696 16.09 20.15 1.87
N PRO A 697 15.54 20.65 0.74
CA PRO A 697 15.81 21.99 0.24
C PRO A 697 15.59 23.11 1.27
N ARG A 698 14.75 22.88 2.30
CA ARG A 698 14.42 23.88 3.32
C ARG A 698 15.49 24.07 4.39
N PHE A 699 16.15 22.98 4.80
CA PHE A 699 17.08 22.97 5.94
C PHE A 699 18.53 22.73 5.53
N GLY A 700 18.78 22.42 4.26
CA GLY A 700 20.11 22.09 3.79
C GLY A 700 21.05 23.28 3.88
N THR A 701 22.09 23.15 4.71
CA THR A 701 23.32 23.93 4.53
C THR A 701 23.97 23.52 3.21
N ALA A 702 24.83 24.36 2.63
CA ALA A 702 25.49 24.04 1.37
C ALA A 702 26.17 22.66 1.40
N SER A 703 26.87 22.33 2.50
CA SER A 703 27.47 21.00 2.72
C SER A 703 26.46 19.87 2.96
N GLY A 704 25.32 20.16 3.58
CA GLY A 704 24.25 19.18 3.83
C GLY A 704 23.51 18.76 2.55
N LEU A 705 23.39 19.65 1.56
CA LEU A 705 22.70 19.37 0.29
C LEU A 705 23.46 18.39 -0.61
N HIS A 706 24.77 18.25 -0.46
CA HIS A 706 25.59 17.28 -1.19
C HIS A 706 25.45 15.84 -0.65
N ARG A 707 24.87 15.65 0.55
CA ARG A 707 24.80 14.32 1.18
C ARG A 707 23.84 13.40 0.43
N ARG A 708 24.36 12.25 0.00
CA ARG A 708 23.58 11.20 -0.69
C ARG A 708 22.71 10.37 0.25
N ASN A 709 23.10 10.28 1.53
CA ASN A 709 22.46 9.45 2.55
C ASN A 709 22.34 10.18 3.90
N PRO A 710 21.29 9.87 4.69
CA PRO A 710 21.21 10.33 6.08
C PRO A 710 22.27 9.64 6.95
N ILE A 711 22.89 10.40 7.85
CA ILE A 711 23.98 9.92 8.74
C ILE A 711 23.48 8.81 9.66
N PHE A 712 22.33 9.02 10.32
CA PHE A 712 21.71 8.03 11.18
C PHE A 712 20.52 7.41 10.45
N GLY A 713 20.72 6.22 9.87
CA GLY A 713 19.69 5.56 9.04
C GLY A 713 18.44 5.11 9.81
N ILE A 714 18.55 4.94 11.13
CA ILE A 714 17.51 4.34 11.97
C ILE A 714 16.29 5.24 12.07
N MET A 715 16.48 6.55 12.19
CA MET A 715 15.36 7.48 12.32
C MET A 715 14.55 7.60 11.02
N PRO A 716 15.17 7.74 9.83
CA PRO A 716 14.49 7.56 8.55
C PRO A 716 13.74 6.22 8.44
N LEU A 717 14.36 5.10 8.82
CA LEU A 717 13.76 3.77 8.76
C LEU A 717 12.51 3.64 9.65
N LEU A 718 12.58 4.11 10.90
CA LEU A 718 11.44 4.15 11.82
C LEU A 718 10.35 5.11 11.32
N ARG A 719 10.73 6.23 10.68
CA ARG A 719 9.74 7.15 10.07
C ARG A 719 9.01 6.50 8.91
N GLU A 720 9.68 5.65 8.14
CA GLU A 720 9.02 4.84 7.11
C GLU A 720 8.05 3.84 7.73
N ALA A 721 8.53 3.04 8.68
CA ALA A 721 7.75 1.97 9.32
C ALA A 721 6.48 2.48 10.01
N PHE A 722 6.55 3.65 10.65
CA PHE A 722 5.39 4.24 11.34
C PHE A 722 4.62 5.25 10.50
N ALA A 723 4.91 5.39 9.20
CA ALA A 723 4.29 6.36 8.30
C ALA A 723 4.31 7.80 8.86
N THR A 724 5.47 8.24 9.37
CA THR A 724 5.64 9.56 9.99
C THR A 724 6.53 10.52 9.18
N SER A 725 6.66 10.28 7.88
CA SER A 725 7.38 11.19 6.96
C SER A 725 6.77 12.60 6.98
N SER A 726 7.62 13.62 6.96
CA SER A 726 7.21 15.03 7.01
C SER A 726 8.21 15.97 6.33
N ASP A 727 7.76 17.19 6.06
CA ASP A 727 8.51 18.31 5.47
C ASP A 727 9.36 19.10 6.49
N ASN A 728 9.34 18.71 7.76
CA ASN A 728 9.99 19.44 8.86
C ASN A 728 11.27 18.75 9.37
N ASN A 729 11.92 17.96 8.52
CA ASN A 729 13.15 17.24 8.84
C ASN A 729 14.26 17.64 7.85
N GLU A 730 15.51 17.47 8.26
CA GLU A 730 16.69 17.67 7.40
C GLU A 730 16.69 16.77 6.16
N HIS A 731 16.00 15.64 6.20
CA HIS A 731 15.84 14.72 5.10
C HIS A 731 14.35 14.50 4.80
N VAL A 732 14.03 14.45 3.51
CA VAL A 732 12.67 14.22 2.99
C VAL A 732 12.61 12.88 2.27
N TYR A 733 11.43 12.25 2.29
CA TYR A 733 11.20 10.96 1.66
C TYR A 733 10.42 11.12 0.37
N LEU A 734 11.03 10.68 -0.74
CA LEU A 734 10.44 10.75 -2.07
C LEU A 734 10.01 9.36 -2.55
N SER A 735 8.96 9.33 -3.36
CA SER A 735 8.44 8.11 -4.01
C SER A 735 7.83 8.43 -5.38
N ASP A 736 7.19 7.44 -6.00
CA ASP A 736 6.57 7.56 -7.32
C ASP A 736 5.65 8.80 -7.44
N GLY A 737 5.79 9.55 -8.54
CA GLY A 737 5.04 10.78 -8.77
C GLY A 737 3.52 10.58 -8.78
N GLY A 738 3.05 9.39 -9.18
CA GLY A 738 1.65 8.98 -9.14
C GLY A 738 1.06 8.83 -7.74
N HIS A 739 1.89 8.83 -6.68
CA HIS A 739 1.40 8.99 -5.30
C HIS A 739 0.90 10.41 -5.00
N PHE A 740 1.21 11.38 -5.85
CA PHE A 740 0.61 12.70 -5.85
C PHE A 740 -0.28 12.92 -7.09
N GLU A 741 0.27 12.82 -8.30
CA GLU A 741 -0.43 13.10 -9.55
C GLU A 741 0.22 12.29 -10.70
N ASN A 742 -0.54 11.39 -11.33
CA ASN A 742 0.00 10.34 -12.19
C ASN A 742 0.19 10.75 -13.66
N LEU A 743 -0.41 11.86 -14.12
CA LEU A 743 -0.38 12.30 -15.52
C LEU A 743 0.78 13.24 -15.84
N GLY A 744 1.41 13.87 -14.84
CA GLY A 744 2.44 14.89 -15.03
C GLY A 744 1.86 16.24 -15.49
N LEU A 745 0.56 16.44 -15.34
CA LEU A 745 -0.18 17.62 -15.77
C LEU A 745 -0.02 18.80 -14.79
N TYR A 746 0.02 18.51 -13.48
CA TYR A 746 -0.05 19.53 -12.43
C TYR A 746 1.04 20.60 -12.56
N GLU A 747 2.29 20.18 -12.76
CA GLU A 747 3.44 21.09 -12.86
C GLU A 747 3.51 21.85 -14.19
N MET A 748 2.84 21.35 -15.24
CA MET A 748 2.75 22.04 -16.53
C MET A 748 1.70 23.15 -16.48
N VAL A 749 0.61 22.95 -15.72
CA VAL A 749 -0.37 24.01 -15.46
C VAL A 749 0.22 25.11 -14.57
N ARG A 750 1.07 24.76 -13.59
CA ARG A 750 1.85 25.74 -12.82
C ARG A 750 2.72 26.62 -13.72
N ARG A 751 3.30 26.05 -14.76
CA ARG A 751 4.14 26.74 -15.76
C ARG A 751 3.36 27.51 -16.82
N ARG A 752 2.02 27.55 -16.75
CA ARG A 752 1.15 28.23 -17.75
C ARG A 752 1.40 27.76 -19.18
N CYS A 753 1.69 26.47 -19.37
CA CYS A 753 1.77 25.89 -20.69
C CYS A 753 0.41 26.00 -21.39
N ARG A 754 0.34 26.81 -22.44
CA ARG A 754 -0.92 27.11 -23.13
C ARG A 754 -1.42 25.93 -23.96
N ARG A 755 -0.54 25.03 -24.40
CA ARG A 755 -0.95 23.75 -25.01
C ARG A 755 -0.28 22.60 -24.29
N ILE A 756 -1.08 21.67 -23.78
CA ILE A 756 -0.60 20.51 -23.05
C ILE A 756 -1.15 19.26 -23.73
N VAL A 757 -0.27 18.35 -24.16
CA VAL A 757 -0.65 17.01 -24.58
C VAL A 757 -0.39 16.06 -23.42
N VAL A 758 -1.43 15.37 -22.95
CA VAL A 758 -1.33 14.33 -21.91
C VAL A 758 -1.58 12.98 -22.55
N VAL A 759 -0.59 12.10 -22.44
CA VAL A 759 -0.72 10.69 -22.78
C VAL A 759 -1.10 9.93 -21.51
N ASP A 760 -2.40 9.68 -21.33
CA ASP A 760 -2.91 8.84 -20.23
C ASP A 760 -2.84 7.37 -20.65
N ALA A 761 -1.77 6.71 -20.23
CA ALA A 761 -1.52 5.29 -20.42
C ALA A 761 -1.46 4.57 -19.06
N ALA A 762 -2.20 5.06 -18.07
CA ALA A 762 -2.46 4.34 -16.83
C ALA A 762 -3.52 3.25 -17.05
N ALA A 763 -3.45 2.14 -16.29
CA ALA A 763 -4.41 1.05 -16.43
C ALA A 763 -5.75 1.49 -15.82
N ASP A 764 -6.79 1.45 -16.63
CA ASP A 764 -8.14 1.88 -16.26
C ASP A 764 -9.16 0.99 -16.98
N PRO A 765 -9.37 -0.26 -16.51
CA PRO A 765 -10.24 -1.22 -17.17
C PRO A 765 -11.70 -0.75 -17.31
N GLN A 766 -12.13 0.18 -16.45
CA GLN A 766 -13.49 0.74 -16.47
C GLN A 766 -13.57 2.08 -17.21
N TYR A 767 -12.45 2.62 -17.71
CA TYR A 767 -12.38 3.96 -18.28
C TYR A 767 -13.02 5.02 -17.37
N ALA A 768 -12.75 4.94 -16.06
CA ALA A 768 -13.28 5.84 -15.05
C ALA A 768 -12.51 7.17 -14.96
N TYR A 769 -11.32 7.27 -15.55
CA TYR A 769 -10.48 8.47 -15.58
C TYR A 769 -10.13 9.04 -14.19
N ALA A 770 -9.95 8.16 -13.20
CA ALA A 770 -9.68 8.55 -11.81
C ALA A 770 -8.41 9.43 -11.66
N ASP A 771 -7.35 9.15 -12.42
CA ASP A 771 -6.11 9.94 -12.39
C ASP A 771 -6.33 11.36 -12.93
N LEU A 772 -7.10 11.51 -14.01
CA LEU A 772 -7.46 12.80 -14.59
C LEU A 772 -8.35 13.61 -13.65
N GLU A 773 -9.37 12.98 -13.08
CA GLU A 773 -10.25 13.62 -12.10
C GLU A 773 -9.44 14.13 -10.89
N ASN A 774 -8.51 13.31 -10.41
CA ASN A 774 -7.65 13.65 -9.28
C ASN A 774 -6.71 14.83 -9.61
N ALA A 775 -6.13 14.86 -10.81
CA ALA A 775 -5.31 15.97 -11.29
C ALA A 775 -6.12 17.27 -11.39
N ILE A 776 -7.28 17.26 -12.06
CA ILE A 776 -8.16 18.43 -12.21
C ILE A 776 -8.61 18.97 -10.86
N ARG A 777 -9.00 18.09 -9.93
CA ARG A 777 -9.41 18.48 -8.59
C ARG A 777 -8.29 19.18 -7.83
N LYS A 778 -7.06 18.66 -7.90
CA LYS A 778 -5.89 19.29 -7.26
C LYS A 778 -5.53 20.63 -7.90
N ILE A 779 -5.51 20.71 -9.23
CA ILE A 779 -5.24 21.95 -9.98
C ILE A 779 -6.25 23.04 -9.61
N ARG A 780 -7.53 22.70 -9.55
CA ARG A 780 -8.59 23.63 -9.16
C ARG A 780 -8.42 24.14 -7.73
N ILE A 781 -8.13 23.25 -6.78
CA ILE A 781 -7.99 23.63 -5.36
C ILE A 781 -6.71 24.46 -5.13
N ASP A 782 -5.60 24.07 -5.76
CA ASP A 782 -4.29 24.65 -5.45
C ASP A 782 -3.97 25.89 -6.31
N PHE A 783 -4.48 25.96 -7.54
CA PHE A 783 -4.20 27.06 -8.48
C PHE A 783 -5.43 27.89 -8.85
N GLY A 784 -6.65 27.49 -8.48
CA GLY A 784 -7.88 28.17 -8.89
C GLY A 784 -8.25 27.98 -10.37
N ILE A 785 -7.50 27.14 -11.10
CA ILE A 785 -7.67 26.94 -12.56
C ILE A 785 -8.64 25.79 -12.80
N SER A 786 -9.67 26.02 -13.60
CA SER A 786 -10.60 24.98 -14.05
C SER A 786 -10.12 24.32 -15.33
N ILE A 787 -10.39 23.02 -15.48
CA ILE A 787 -10.19 22.28 -16.72
C ILE A 787 -11.51 21.62 -17.06
N THR A 788 -12.03 21.91 -18.26
CA THR A 788 -13.36 21.43 -18.69
C THR A 788 -13.24 20.69 -20.01
N PHE A 789 -14.05 19.64 -20.17
CA PHE A 789 -14.18 18.89 -21.41
C PHE A 789 -15.59 19.10 -21.96
N PRO A 790 -15.74 19.72 -23.15
CA PRO A 790 -17.06 19.97 -23.72
C PRO A 790 -17.76 18.71 -24.23
N MET A 791 -17.01 17.61 -24.41
CA MET A 791 -17.51 16.33 -24.90
C MET A 791 -17.13 15.19 -23.95
N PRO A 792 -17.91 14.10 -23.88
CA PRO A 792 -17.61 12.94 -23.04
C PRO A 792 -16.22 12.37 -23.30
N LEU A 793 -15.55 11.86 -22.27
CA LEU A 793 -14.22 11.27 -22.42
C LEU A 793 -14.25 9.98 -23.30
N PRO A 794 -13.14 9.60 -23.95
CA PRO A 794 -13.09 8.42 -24.82
C PRO A 794 -13.47 7.13 -24.07
N THR A 795 -14.37 6.31 -24.63
CA THR A 795 -14.71 4.98 -24.08
C THR A 795 -14.87 3.97 -25.22
N PRO A 796 -14.76 2.66 -24.95
CA PRO A 796 -14.93 1.62 -25.98
C PRO A 796 -16.38 1.49 -26.50
N SER A 797 -17.38 1.95 -25.75
CA SER A 797 -18.80 1.78 -26.06
C SER A 797 -19.30 2.77 -27.11
N VAL A 798 -19.70 2.23 -28.28
CA VAL A 798 -20.29 2.96 -29.40
C VAL A 798 -21.78 3.17 -29.16
N GLY A 799 -22.23 4.41 -28.98
CA GLY A 799 -23.60 4.79 -29.33
C GLY A 799 -23.68 5.11 -30.83
N PRO A 800 -24.81 4.86 -31.52
CA PRO A 800 -24.95 5.22 -32.93
C PRO A 800 -24.75 6.75 -33.09
N GLY A 801 -23.70 7.15 -33.80
CA GLY A 801 -23.37 8.56 -34.08
C GLY A 801 -22.19 9.17 -33.30
N ALA A 802 -21.58 8.45 -32.34
CA ALA A 802 -20.38 8.94 -31.67
C ALA A 802 -19.13 8.61 -32.50
N ILE A 803 -18.58 9.59 -33.22
CA ILE A 803 -17.26 9.48 -33.87
C ILE A 803 -16.21 9.28 -32.76
N ALA A 804 -15.91 8.02 -32.49
CA ALA A 804 -14.92 7.53 -31.56
C ALA A 804 -13.54 8.07 -31.94
N ARG A 805 -13.02 9.02 -31.16
CA ARG A 805 -11.63 9.48 -31.28
C ARG A 805 -10.90 9.10 -29.99
N ARG A 806 -9.74 8.45 -30.13
CA ARG A 806 -8.79 8.11 -29.03
C ARG A 806 -8.23 9.35 -28.30
N VAL A 807 -8.67 10.54 -28.73
CA VAL A 807 -8.18 11.84 -28.30
C VAL A 807 -9.36 12.73 -27.93
N ARG A 808 -9.23 13.45 -26.82
CA ARG A 808 -10.20 14.43 -26.34
C ARG A 808 -9.51 15.76 -26.05
N ILE A 809 -10.19 16.85 -26.40
CA ILE A 809 -9.70 18.21 -26.14
C ILE A 809 -10.52 18.84 -25.02
N GLY A 810 -9.83 19.41 -24.04
CA GLY A 810 -10.40 20.25 -22.99
C GLY A 810 -9.81 21.68 -23.02
N ALA A 811 -10.48 22.59 -22.32
CA ALA A 811 -10.05 23.97 -22.11
C ALA A 811 -9.44 24.12 -20.73
N ILE A 812 -8.36 24.91 -20.62
CA ILE A 812 -7.69 25.26 -19.36
C ILE A 812 -7.96 26.74 -19.08
N GLY A 813 -8.74 27.03 -18.03
CA GLY A 813 -9.19 28.38 -17.68
C GLY A 813 -8.12 29.22 -16.98
N TYR A 814 -7.07 29.63 -17.70
CA TYR A 814 -6.04 30.53 -17.17
C TYR A 814 -6.57 31.94 -16.92
N SER A 815 -7.49 32.42 -17.77
CA SER A 815 -8.13 33.74 -17.69
C SER A 815 -8.84 34.00 -16.36
N ALA A 816 -9.30 32.94 -15.68
CA ALA A 816 -9.96 33.01 -14.38
C ALA A 816 -9.03 33.48 -13.25
N VAL A 817 -7.72 33.32 -13.41
CA VAL A 817 -6.71 33.66 -12.38
C VAL A 817 -5.73 34.72 -12.89
N ASP A 818 -5.43 34.70 -14.19
CA ASP A 818 -4.57 35.66 -14.86
C ASP A 818 -5.45 36.56 -15.75
N ALA A 819 -6.05 37.61 -15.16
CA ALA A 819 -7.07 38.44 -15.81
C ALA A 819 -6.61 39.02 -17.16
N GLY A 820 -7.48 38.95 -18.17
CA GLY A 820 -7.22 39.46 -19.52
C GLY A 820 -6.28 38.61 -20.37
N GLN A 821 -5.87 37.43 -19.88
CA GLN A 821 -5.01 36.50 -20.61
C GLN A 821 -5.81 35.38 -21.30
N LEU A 822 -5.20 34.75 -22.29
CA LEU A 822 -5.85 33.71 -23.10
C LEU A 822 -5.81 32.35 -22.40
N ASP A 823 -6.91 31.61 -22.52
CA ASP A 823 -7.02 30.24 -22.01
C ASP A 823 -6.15 29.25 -22.78
N GLY A 824 -5.86 28.12 -22.12
CA GLY A 824 -5.07 27.02 -22.65
C GLY A 824 -5.90 25.87 -23.21
N GLN A 825 -5.23 24.94 -23.87
CA GLN A 825 -5.79 23.74 -24.46
C GLN A 825 -5.12 22.50 -23.87
N LEU A 826 -5.93 21.54 -23.43
CA LEU A 826 -5.51 20.22 -22.99
C LEU A 826 -5.91 19.18 -24.03
N ILE A 827 -4.95 18.44 -24.58
CA ILE A 827 -5.20 17.33 -25.51
C ILE A 827 -4.90 16.04 -24.76
N LEU A 828 -5.93 15.27 -24.44
CA LEU A 828 -5.85 13.99 -23.75
C LEU A 828 -5.85 12.85 -24.77
N ILE A 829 -4.84 11.99 -24.71
CA ILE A 829 -4.71 10.76 -25.51
C ILE A 829 -4.92 9.56 -24.56
N LYS A 830 -5.82 8.64 -24.92
CA LYS A 830 -6.09 7.40 -24.17
C LYS A 830 -5.96 6.17 -25.08
N PRO A 831 -5.34 5.06 -24.65
CA PRO A 831 -5.39 3.80 -25.37
C PRO A 831 -6.82 3.23 -25.35
N VAL A 832 -7.45 3.19 -26.52
CA VAL A 832 -8.79 2.62 -26.73
C VAL A 832 -8.76 1.84 -28.04
N LEU A 833 -9.48 0.71 -28.07
CA LEU A 833 -9.66 -0.07 -29.28
C LEU A 833 -10.96 0.28 -30.00
N PHE A 834 -10.91 0.48 -31.32
CA PHE A 834 -12.09 0.79 -32.16
C PHE A 834 -12.23 -0.11 -33.40
N GLY A 835 -11.29 -1.02 -33.64
CA GLY A 835 -11.31 -1.94 -34.78
C GLY A 835 -10.68 -1.37 -36.07
N ASP A 836 -10.16 -0.13 -36.06
CA ASP A 836 -9.39 0.48 -37.15
C ASP A 836 -7.88 0.28 -37.00
N GLU A 837 -7.43 -0.48 -35.99
CA GLU A 837 -6.03 -0.77 -35.73
C GLU A 837 -5.40 -1.71 -36.78
N PRO A 838 -4.06 -1.73 -36.86
CA PRO A 838 -3.32 -2.75 -37.60
C PRO A 838 -3.73 -4.18 -37.22
N VAL A 839 -3.65 -5.09 -38.19
CA VAL A 839 -4.14 -6.48 -38.08
C VAL A 839 -3.44 -7.26 -36.95
N ASP A 840 -2.16 -7.02 -36.75
CA ASP A 840 -1.36 -7.58 -35.65
C ASP A 840 -1.86 -7.12 -34.28
N VAL A 841 -2.14 -5.83 -34.12
CA VAL A 841 -2.71 -5.26 -32.88
C VAL A 841 -4.11 -5.82 -32.61
N CYS A 842 -4.97 -5.92 -33.63
CA CYS A 842 -6.30 -6.53 -33.52
C CYS A 842 -6.22 -8.02 -33.14
N SER A 843 -5.27 -8.76 -33.72
CA SER A 843 -5.06 -10.18 -33.43
C SER A 843 -4.54 -10.40 -32.01
N TYR A 844 -3.60 -9.56 -31.55
CA TYR A 844 -3.15 -9.58 -30.16
C TYR A 844 -4.30 -9.24 -29.20
N ALA A 845 -5.09 -8.21 -29.50
CA ALA A 845 -6.25 -7.84 -28.70
C ALA A 845 -7.25 -9.00 -28.55
N ALA A 846 -7.58 -9.69 -29.65
CA ALA A 846 -8.52 -10.81 -29.67
C ALA A 846 -8.01 -12.05 -28.89
N THR A 847 -6.70 -12.25 -28.85
CA THR A 847 -6.07 -13.40 -28.19
C THR A 847 -5.68 -13.12 -26.73
N SER A 848 -5.54 -11.84 -26.35
CA SER A 848 -5.18 -11.40 -25.00
C SER A 848 -6.28 -11.71 -23.96
N LYS A 849 -6.28 -12.93 -23.41
CA LYS A 849 -7.14 -13.36 -22.30
C LYS A 849 -6.37 -13.41 -20.98
N VAL A 850 -5.62 -12.36 -20.66
CA VAL A 850 -4.81 -12.33 -19.43
C VAL A 850 -5.70 -12.05 -18.20
N PRO A 851 -5.59 -12.83 -17.11
CA PRO A 851 -6.23 -12.50 -15.85
C PRO A 851 -5.69 -11.16 -15.32
N GLY A 852 -6.54 -10.12 -15.27
CA GLY A 852 -6.14 -8.78 -14.79
C GLY A 852 -6.53 -7.62 -15.71
N GLY A 853 -7.02 -7.90 -16.92
CA GLY A 853 -7.56 -6.92 -17.88
C GLY A 853 -7.22 -7.31 -19.31
N ALA A 854 -8.16 -7.18 -20.24
CA ALA A 854 -7.87 -7.39 -21.67
C ALA A 854 -7.04 -6.23 -22.22
N PHE A 855 -6.21 -6.49 -23.24
CA PHE A 855 -5.53 -5.43 -23.98
C PHE A 855 -6.57 -4.40 -24.49
N PRO A 856 -6.33 -3.08 -24.33
CA PRO A 856 -5.09 -2.43 -23.93
C PRO A 856 -5.04 -2.08 -22.45
N GLN A 857 -5.87 -2.66 -21.58
CA GLN A 857 -5.99 -2.35 -20.14
C GLN A 857 -5.35 -3.41 -19.22
N GLU A 858 -4.32 -4.09 -19.70
CA GLU A 858 -3.54 -5.03 -18.89
C GLU A 858 -2.98 -4.34 -17.63
N THR A 859 -2.90 -5.12 -16.55
CA THR A 859 -2.51 -4.62 -15.23
C THR A 859 -1.09 -4.06 -15.24
N THR A 860 -0.88 -2.94 -14.54
CA THR A 860 0.47 -2.38 -14.31
C THR A 860 1.35 -3.26 -13.43
N ALA A 861 0.79 -4.35 -12.89
CA ALA A 861 1.51 -5.36 -12.13
C ALA A 861 2.46 -6.20 -12.98
N ASP A 862 2.13 -6.36 -14.27
CA ASP A 862 3.00 -7.05 -15.19
C ASP A 862 4.18 -6.15 -15.58
N GLN A 863 5.38 -6.61 -15.23
CA GLN A 863 6.65 -5.96 -15.57
C GLN A 863 7.47 -6.81 -16.55
N PHE A 864 6.94 -7.94 -17.02
CA PHE A 864 7.63 -8.97 -17.79
C PHE A 864 7.04 -9.08 -19.20
N PHE A 865 7.07 -7.98 -19.95
CA PHE A 865 6.43 -7.95 -21.27
C PHE A 865 7.05 -8.96 -22.24
N THR A 866 6.19 -9.59 -23.03
CA THR A 866 6.62 -10.34 -24.22
C THR A 866 6.90 -9.37 -25.37
N GLU A 867 7.63 -9.83 -26.38
CA GLU A 867 7.88 -9.04 -27.59
C GLU A 867 6.57 -8.63 -28.29
N ALA A 868 5.62 -9.56 -28.44
CA ALA A 868 4.33 -9.30 -29.06
C ALA A 868 3.51 -8.25 -28.27
N GLN A 869 3.53 -8.31 -26.95
CA GLN A 869 2.86 -7.34 -26.08
C GLN A 869 3.50 -5.95 -26.19
N PHE A 870 4.85 -5.91 -26.18
CA PHE A 870 5.59 -4.66 -26.37
C PHE A 870 5.26 -4.02 -27.72
N GLU A 871 5.32 -4.80 -28.80
CA GLU A 871 5.03 -4.30 -30.14
C GLU A 871 3.57 -3.87 -30.31
N SER A 872 2.62 -4.59 -29.72
CA SER A 872 1.20 -4.21 -29.79
C SER A 872 0.90 -2.88 -29.11
N TYR A 873 1.52 -2.59 -27.96
CA TYR A 873 1.38 -1.28 -27.30
C TYR A 873 2.05 -0.15 -28.09
N ARG A 874 3.25 -0.39 -28.63
CA ARG A 874 3.99 0.57 -29.46
C ARG A 874 3.20 0.89 -30.74
N MET A 875 2.84 -0.18 -31.47
CA MET A 875 1.63 -0.39 -32.28
C MET A 875 0.56 0.68 -32.14
N LEU A 876 -0.25 0.47 -31.11
CA LEU A 876 -1.42 1.24 -30.79
C LEU A 876 -1.12 2.72 -30.54
N GLY A 877 0.00 3.03 -29.87
CA GLY A 877 0.42 4.40 -29.57
C GLY A 877 0.72 5.22 -30.82
N GLU A 878 1.51 4.64 -31.74
CA GLU A 878 1.83 5.29 -33.01
C GLU A 878 0.58 5.46 -33.88
N HIS A 879 -0.19 4.39 -34.04
CA HIS A 879 -1.43 4.40 -34.81
C HIS A 879 -2.41 5.47 -34.30
N THR A 880 -2.54 5.61 -32.98
CA THR A 880 -3.38 6.64 -32.34
C THR A 880 -3.02 8.05 -32.80
N VAL A 881 -1.73 8.38 -32.82
CA VAL A 881 -1.26 9.71 -33.21
C VAL A 881 -1.39 9.92 -34.71
N LEU A 882 -1.03 8.93 -35.52
CA LEU A 882 -1.10 9.02 -36.98
C LEU A 882 -2.55 9.21 -37.48
N ASN A 883 -3.53 8.55 -36.85
CA ASN A 883 -4.95 8.75 -37.17
C ASN A 883 -5.50 10.08 -36.67
N THR A 884 -4.98 10.60 -35.56
CA THR A 884 -5.44 11.86 -34.98
C THR A 884 -4.90 13.07 -35.74
N PHE A 885 -3.59 13.11 -35.99
CA PHE A 885 -2.90 14.25 -36.59
C PHE A 885 -2.59 13.94 -38.05
N LYS A 886 -3.57 14.13 -38.95
CA LYS A 886 -3.44 13.72 -40.36
C LYS A 886 -2.43 14.53 -41.17
N LYS A 887 -2.24 15.82 -40.83
CA LYS A 887 -1.38 16.75 -41.58
C LYS A 887 -0.07 17.01 -40.83
N TYR A 888 1.04 17.00 -41.57
CA TYR A 888 2.36 17.30 -41.04
C TYR A 888 2.42 18.72 -40.47
N GLY A 889 3.01 18.88 -39.28
CA GLY A 889 3.19 20.16 -38.59
C GLY A 889 1.90 20.83 -38.08
N GLN A 890 0.73 20.24 -38.31
CA GLN A 890 -0.55 20.85 -37.94
C GLN A 890 -1.12 20.25 -36.66
N TRP A 891 -1.39 21.13 -35.70
CA TRP A 891 -2.09 20.83 -34.44
C TRP A 891 -3.60 20.61 -34.60
N ALA A 892 -4.14 20.78 -35.80
CA ALA A 892 -5.57 20.94 -36.05
C ALA A 892 -6.37 19.65 -35.82
N VAL A 893 -6.70 19.39 -34.55
CA VAL A 893 -7.89 18.61 -34.19
C VAL A 893 -9.04 19.61 -34.15
N ALA A 894 -9.64 19.89 -35.31
CA ALA A 894 -10.74 20.86 -35.42
C ALA A 894 -11.85 20.52 -34.42
N ASN A 895 -12.18 21.45 -33.51
CA ASN A 895 -13.38 21.35 -32.68
C ASN A 895 -14.06 22.73 -32.53
N PRO A 896 -15.13 23.01 -33.29
CA PRO A 896 -15.91 24.25 -33.19
C PRO A 896 -16.46 24.53 -31.79
N ALA A 897 -16.75 23.48 -31.00
CA ALA A 897 -17.25 23.62 -29.63
C ALA A 897 -16.19 24.18 -28.65
N LEU A 898 -14.90 23.98 -28.94
CA LEU A 898 -13.81 24.55 -28.14
C LEU A 898 -13.70 26.06 -28.36
N SER A 899 -13.89 26.52 -29.59
CA SER A 899 -13.95 27.95 -29.93
C SER A 899 -15.07 28.66 -29.16
N VAL A 900 -16.22 28.01 -29.01
CA VAL A 900 -17.38 28.52 -28.26
C VAL A 900 -17.14 28.49 -26.74
N ALA A 901 -16.52 27.43 -26.22
CA ALA A 901 -16.20 27.32 -24.79
C ALA A 901 -15.14 28.34 -24.33
N LEU A 902 -14.14 28.61 -25.18
CA LEU A 902 -13.09 29.62 -24.93
C LEU A 902 -13.59 31.06 -25.15
N ALA A 903 -14.75 31.26 -25.79
CA ALA A 903 -15.33 32.58 -26.06
C ALA A 903 -16.33 33.05 -24.98
N ARG A 904 -16.72 32.19 -24.03
CA ARG A 904 -17.63 32.58 -22.94
C ARG A 904 -16.83 33.06 -21.72
N PRO A 905 -17.09 34.27 -21.16
CA PRO A 905 -16.53 34.64 -19.87
C PRO A 905 -17.07 33.70 -18.78
N PRO A 906 -16.27 33.37 -17.74
CA PRO A 906 -16.72 32.50 -16.68
C PRO A 906 -17.90 33.15 -15.95
N ALA A 907 -19.06 32.48 -15.97
CA ALA A 907 -20.17 32.87 -15.11
C ALA A 907 -19.68 32.82 -13.66
N SER A 908 -19.97 33.87 -12.89
CA SER A 908 -19.70 33.93 -11.45
C SER A 908 -20.27 32.68 -10.77
N VAL A 909 -19.39 31.93 -10.11
CA VAL A 909 -19.76 30.72 -9.38
C VAL A 909 -20.59 31.14 -8.15
N PRO A 910 -21.85 30.68 -7.99
CA PRO A 910 -22.57 30.89 -6.75
C PRO A 910 -21.87 30.09 -5.63
N ALA A 911 -21.76 30.70 -4.45
CA ALA A 911 -21.28 30.00 -3.26
C ALA A 911 -22.11 28.73 -2.99
N PRO A 912 -21.50 27.63 -2.51
CA PRO A 912 -22.22 26.40 -2.24
C PRO A 912 -23.24 26.64 -1.13
N ALA A 913 -24.52 26.46 -1.45
CA ALA A 913 -25.59 26.42 -0.47
C ALA A 913 -25.41 25.18 0.45
N PRO A 914 -25.73 25.30 1.76
CA PRO A 914 -25.65 24.18 2.69
C PRO A 914 -26.65 23.09 2.28
N ALA A 915 -26.16 21.87 2.06
CA ALA A 915 -26.98 20.73 1.70
C ALA A 915 -27.93 20.36 2.86
N SER A 916 -29.24 20.45 2.61
CA SER A 916 -30.27 19.91 3.48
C SER A 916 -30.37 18.39 3.31
N ALA A 917 -30.58 17.72 4.44
CA ALA A 917 -30.78 16.29 4.56
C ALA A 917 -32.23 15.93 4.17
N ALA A 918 -32.44 15.28 3.04
CA ALA A 918 -33.62 14.47 2.73
C ALA A 918 -33.46 13.79 1.36
N ALA A 919 -33.08 12.51 1.37
CA ALA A 919 -33.39 11.51 0.33
C ALA A 919 -32.68 10.20 0.73
N ALA A 920 -33.06 9.67 1.88
CA ALA A 920 -32.88 8.28 2.27
C ALA A 920 -34.29 7.76 2.43
N ASP A 921 -34.73 6.89 1.53
CA ASP A 921 -35.87 5.95 1.63
C ASP A 921 -36.22 5.55 0.19
N ASP A 922 -35.71 4.41 -0.29
CA ASP A 922 -36.35 3.57 -1.34
C ASP A 922 -35.50 2.38 -1.84
N GLU A 923 -34.29 2.14 -1.32
CA GLU A 923 -33.42 1.05 -1.82
C GLU A 923 -33.31 -0.15 -0.87
N ALA A 924 -34.44 -0.65 -0.38
CA ALA A 924 -34.51 -1.80 0.52
C ALA A 924 -35.57 -2.82 0.10
N ASN A 925 -35.32 -3.59 -0.97
CA ASN A 925 -35.93 -4.92 -1.19
C ASN A 925 -35.36 -5.65 -2.42
N ALA A 926 -34.14 -6.21 -2.33
CA ALA A 926 -33.71 -7.39 -3.12
C ALA A 926 -32.26 -7.74 -2.78
N THR A 927 -32.03 -8.83 -2.02
CA THR A 927 -30.92 -9.80 -2.15
C THR A 927 -30.71 -10.59 -0.84
N LYS A 928 -31.27 -11.80 -0.76
CA LYS A 928 -30.86 -12.83 0.21
C LYS A 928 -30.56 -14.12 -0.56
N GLY A 929 -29.39 -14.71 -0.30
CA GLY A 929 -29.02 -16.07 -0.73
C GLY A 929 -27.94 -16.13 -1.82
N SER A 930 -26.66 -16.18 -1.43
CA SER A 930 -25.53 -16.82 -2.18
C SER A 930 -24.12 -16.42 -1.66
N ALA A 931 -24.02 -15.50 -0.69
CA ALA A 931 -22.74 -14.95 -0.25
C ALA A 931 -21.80 -15.92 0.52
N PHE A 932 -22.29 -17.06 1.01
CA PHE A 932 -21.49 -18.01 1.79
C PHE A 932 -20.75 -19.05 0.91
N ALA A 933 -21.35 -19.45 -0.22
CA ALA A 933 -20.72 -20.36 -1.17
C ALA A 933 -19.59 -19.68 -1.98
N GLN A 934 -19.75 -18.39 -2.30
CA GLN A 934 -18.72 -17.58 -2.96
C GLN A 934 -17.53 -17.24 -2.04
N TRP A 935 -17.72 -17.30 -0.72
CA TRP A 935 -16.65 -17.12 0.26
C TRP A 935 -15.67 -18.31 0.28
N LEU A 936 -16.17 -19.55 0.21
CA LEU A 936 -15.35 -20.78 0.24
C LEU A 936 -14.50 -20.99 -1.04
N GLN A 937 -14.99 -20.61 -2.22
CA GLN A 937 -14.21 -20.73 -3.47
C GLN A 937 -13.07 -19.70 -3.60
N SER A 938 -13.16 -18.56 -2.89
CA SER A 938 -12.18 -17.46 -3.00
C SER A 938 -10.90 -17.66 -2.18
N ILE A 939 -10.91 -18.57 -1.20
CA ILE A 939 -9.77 -18.85 -0.31
C ILE A 939 -8.75 -19.80 -0.98
N GLY A 940 -9.17 -20.62 -1.94
CA GLY A 940 -8.32 -21.63 -2.59
C GLY A 940 -7.41 -21.13 -3.72
N HIS A 941 -7.81 -20.09 -4.48
CA HIS A 941 -7.11 -19.74 -5.72
C HIS A 941 -5.99 -18.69 -5.59
N ASN A 942 -5.99 -17.87 -4.53
CA ASN A 942 -4.97 -16.81 -4.35
C ASN A 942 -3.79 -17.24 -3.45
N ALA A 943 -3.91 -18.35 -2.73
CA ALA A 943 -2.85 -18.90 -1.88
C ALA A 943 -1.80 -19.71 -2.67
N VAL A 944 -2.17 -20.28 -3.84
CA VAL A 944 -1.32 -21.20 -4.62
C VAL A 944 -0.26 -20.47 -5.45
N LEU A 945 -0.52 -19.24 -5.92
CA LEU A 945 0.51 -18.45 -6.63
C LEU A 945 1.48 -17.73 -5.68
N ALA A 946 1.01 -17.33 -4.49
CA ALA A 946 1.86 -16.74 -3.46
C ALA A 946 2.83 -17.78 -2.84
N SER A 947 2.43 -19.06 -2.80
CA SER A 947 3.28 -20.15 -2.33
C SER A 947 4.32 -20.58 -3.36
N ALA A 948 4.04 -20.49 -4.66
CA ALA A 948 5.02 -20.82 -5.71
C ALA A 948 6.24 -19.87 -5.76
N LEU A 949 6.07 -18.59 -5.37
CA LEU A 949 7.17 -17.61 -5.26
C LEU A 949 7.81 -17.56 -3.86
N ALA A 950 7.11 -18.01 -2.82
CA ALA A 950 7.67 -18.11 -1.46
C ALA A 950 8.46 -19.42 -1.23
N ALA A 951 8.21 -20.47 -2.02
CA ALA A 951 8.84 -21.79 -1.84
C ALA A 951 10.32 -21.87 -2.26
N THR A 952 10.87 -20.90 -2.98
CA THR A 952 12.29 -20.91 -3.39
C THR A 952 13.22 -20.12 -2.46
N GLY A 953 12.69 -19.48 -1.41
CA GLY A 953 13.47 -18.65 -0.48
C GLY A 953 13.72 -19.24 0.91
N ALA A 954 13.21 -20.43 1.22
CA ALA A 954 13.26 -21.01 2.57
C ALA A 954 13.79 -22.46 2.59
N ALA A 955 14.80 -22.77 1.77
CA ALA A 955 15.51 -24.05 1.82
C ALA A 955 16.89 -23.85 2.47
N GLY A 956 16.88 -23.68 3.79
CA GLY A 956 18.11 -23.59 4.59
C GLY A 956 17.78 -23.70 6.06
N VAL A 957 18.09 -24.86 6.65
CA VAL A 957 17.97 -25.22 8.08
C VAL A 957 16.59 -25.72 8.51
N VAL A 958 16.36 -27.04 8.37
CA VAL A 958 16.08 -28.05 9.42
C VAL A 958 15.57 -29.30 8.68
N ALA A 959 16.46 -30.29 8.57
CA ALA A 959 16.10 -31.69 8.33
C ALA A 959 16.17 -32.44 9.67
N THR A 960 15.36 -33.50 9.82
CA THR A 960 15.04 -34.37 10.99
C THR A 960 13.66 -34.01 11.59
N HIS A 961 12.59 -34.82 11.58
CA HIS A 961 12.41 -36.28 11.43
C HIS A 961 11.22 -36.63 10.51
N LEU A 962 11.45 -37.47 9.49
CA LEU A 962 10.44 -38.36 8.92
C LEU A 962 10.90 -39.80 9.23
N PRO A 963 10.11 -40.66 9.88
CA PRO A 963 10.42 -42.08 9.94
C PRO A 963 9.89 -42.81 8.70
N SER A 964 10.84 -43.40 7.97
CA SER A 964 10.82 -44.67 7.20
C SER A 964 9.78 -44.82 6.09
N VAL A 965 10.16 -45.15 4.84
CA VAL A 965 10.74 -46.44 4.45
C VAL A 965 11.52 -46.34 3.10
N ILE A 966 12.82 -46.70 3.14
CA ILE A 966 13.71 -47.36 2.13
C ILE A 966 14.25 -46.56 0.90
N SER A 967 15.34 -45.80 1.10
CA SER A 967 16.79 -46.03 0.78
C SER A 967 17.27 -46.95 -0.40
N PRO A 968 18.56 -46.90 -0.85
CA PRO A 968 19.01 -46.21 -2.09
C PRO A 968 20.04 -47.01 -2.95
N LYS A 969 20.46 -46.48 -4.13
CA LYS A 969 21.88 -46.34 -4.58
C LYS A 969 22.03 -46.08 -6.09
N ALA A 970 22.86 -45.09 -6.42
CA ALA A 970 23.73 -45.07 -7.61
C ALA A 970 25.02 -45.92 -7.30
N PRO A 971 25.98 -46.26 -8.21
CA PRO A 971 26.53 -45.35 -9.24
C PRO A 971 27.14 -45.97 -10.54
N ASP A 972 27.57 -45.05 -11.42
CA ASP A 972 28.74 -45.06 -12.32
C ASP A 972 28.89 -45.93 -13.59
N THR A 973 29.08 -45.17 -14.68
CA THR A 973 29.99 -45.34 -15.84
C THR A 973 29.74 -46.40 -16.94
N GLN A 974 29.77 -45.86 -18.17
CA GLN A 974 29.75 -46.39 -19.56
C GLN A 974 30.67 -47.61 -19.87
N PRO A 975 30.74 -48.18 -21.11
CA PRO A 975 30.13 -47.78 -22.40
C PRO A 975 29.54 -48.96 -23.23
N GLY A 976 28.94 -48.64 -24.39
CA GLY A 976 29.24 -49.44 -25.59
C GLY A 976 28.06 -49.99 -26.39
N GLU A 977 27.92 -49.41 -27.58
CA GLU A 977 27.42 -50.02 -28.81
C GLU A 977 25.92 -50.08 -29.12
N LYS A 978 25.72 -49.98 -30.43
CA LYS A 978 24.59 -49.45 -31.19
C LYS A 978 24.10 -50.61 -32.10
N PRO A 979 23.14 -50.36 -32.99
CA PRO A 979 21.80 -50.97 -33.17
C PRO A 979 21.87 -52.21 -34.13
N PRO A 980 20.88 -52.65 -34.94
CA PRO A 980 19.51 -52.14 -35.19
C PRO A 980 18.41 -53.21 -35.37
N GLY A 981 17.17 -52.75 -35.58
CA GLY A 981 16.30 -53.42 -36.56
C GLY A 981 14.83 -53.61 -36.18
N LYS A 982 14.04 -52.60 -36.52
CA LYS A 982 12.68 -52.68 -37.11
C LYS A 982 11.63 -53.64 -36.53
N VAL A 983 10.63 -52.98 -35.94
CA VAL A 983 9.17 -53.12 -36.12
C VAL A 983 8.53 -54.50 -35.87
N ALA A 984 7.74 -54.55 -34.79
CA ALA A 984 6.57 -55.42 -34.66
C ALA A 984 5.40 -54.64 -33.99
N PRO A 985 4.14 -54.99 -34.28
CA PRO A 985 2.96 -54.21 -33.91
C PRO A 985 2.29 -54.68 -32.61
N GLY A 986 1.59 -53.76 -31.95
CA GLY A 986 0.34 -54.07 -31.23
C GLY A 986 0.37 -53.98 -29.70
N SER A 987 0.19 -52.76 -29.16
CA SER A 987 -0.45 -52.53 -27.86
C SER A 987 -1.74 -51.72 -28.10
N PRO A 988 -2.84 -51.92 -27.33
CA PRO A 988 -4.09 -51.19 -27.53
C PRO A 988 -3.86 -49.68 -27.37
N ASP A 989 -4.36 -48.90 -28.32
CA ASP A 989 -4.23 -47.46 -28.33
C ASP A 989 -5.11 -46.82 -27.23
N THR A 990 -4.48 -46.42 -26.12
CA THR A 990 -5.12 -45.70 -25.01
C THR A 990 -5.11 -44.18 -25.20
N SER A 991 -4.70 -43.67 -26.36
CA SER A 991 -4.54 -42.22 -26.61
C SER A 991 -5.87 -41.42 -26.57
N GLY A 992 -7.02 -42.08 -26.66
CA GLY A 992 -8.35 -41.43 -26.65
C GLY A 992 -9.04 -41.32 -25.29
N LEU A 993 -8.54 -41.96 -24.23
CA LEU A 993 -9.20 -41.96 -22.91
C LEU A 993 -9.28 -40.55 -22.28
N PRO A 994 -8.24 -39.69 -22.33
CA PRO A 994 -8.28 -38.34 -21.75
C PRO A 994 -9.34 -37.45 -22.42
N ALA A 995 -9.42 -37.48 -23.75
CA ALA A 995 -10.39 -36.68 -24.51
C ALA A 995 -11.84 -37.12 -24.28
N ARG A 996 -12.06 -38.43 -24.04
CA ARG A 996 -13.38 -38.97 -23.70
C ARG A 996 -13.80 -38.58 -22.27
N LEU A 997 -12.87 -38.56 -21.32
CA LEU A 997 -13.10 -38.05 -19.96
C LEU A 997 -13.43 -36.55 -19.96
N GLU A 998 -12.75 -35.76 -20.78
CA GLU A 998 -13.03 -34.33 -20.96
C GLU A 998 -14.41 -34.06 -21.59
N THR A 999 -14.82 -34.90 -22.55
CA THR A 999 -16.17 -34.82 -23.16
C THR A 999 -17.28 -35.19 -22.15
N LEU A 1000 -17.04 -36.18 -21.31
CA LEU A 1000 -17.90 -36.53 -20.18
C LEU A 1000 -17.99 -35.40 -19.18
N GLN A 1001 -16.87 -34.76 -18.84
CA GLN A 1001 -16.80 -33.63 -17.92
C GLN A 1001 -17.66 -32.46 -18.41
N ASN A 1002 -17.51 -32.07 -19.68
CA ASN A 1002 -18.32 -31.03 -20.29
C ASN A 1002 -19.82 -31.37 -20.35
N SER A 1003 -20.15 -32.65 -20.55
CA SER A 1003 -21.54 -33.12 -20.58
C SER A 1003 -22.17 -33.13 -19.17
N THR A 1004 -21.39 -33.47 -18.14
CA THR A 1004 -21.84 -33.44 -16.75
C THR A 1004 -22.08 -32.02 -16.23
N GLU A 1005 -21.25 -31.05 -16.62
CA GLU A 1005 -21.45 -29.64 -16.23
C GLU A 1005 -22.72 -29.06 -16.85
N ARG A 1006 -23.00 -29.37 -18.12
CA ARG A 1006 -24.24 -28.94 -18.79
C ARG A 1006 -25.48 -29.54 -18.14
N LEU A 1007 -25.41 -30.83 -17.78
CA LEU A 1007 -26.50 -31.51 -17.10
C LEU A 1007 -26.73 -30.93 -15.69
N SER A 1008 -25.68 -30.59 -14.94
CA SER A 1008 -25.80 -29.93 -13.63
C SER A 1008 -26.53 -28.59 -13.73
N VAL A 1009 -26.21 -27.77 -14.73
CA VAL A 1009 -26.85 -26.47 -14.93
C VAL A 1009 -28.32 -26.60 -15.36
N ALA A 1010 -28.64 -27.60 -16.20
CA ALA A 1010 -30.02 -27.86 -16.60
C ALA A 1010 -30.87 -28.36 -15.42
N ILE A 1011 -30.28 -29.22 -14.59
CA ILE A 1011 -30.90 -29.72 -13.36
C ILE A 1011 -31.18 -28.58 -12.36
N ASP A 1012 -30.23 -27.66 -12.16
CA ASP A 1012 -30.42 -26.51 -11.25
C ASP A 1012 -31.58 -25.61 -11.71
N ARG A 1013 -31.74 -25.42 -13.02
CA ARG A 1013 -32.87 -24.68 -13.58
C ARG A 1013 -34.21 -25.38 -13.35
N LEU A 1014 -34.24 -26.71 -13.50
CA LEU A 1014 -35.42 -27.51 -13.23
C LEU A 1014 -35.81 -27.46 -11.75
N ILE A 1015 -34.84 -27.50 -10.83
CA ILE A 1015 -35.08 -27.36 -9.38
C ILE A 1015 -35.78 -26.04 -9.08
N VAL A 1016 -35.32 -24.94 -9.68
CA VAL A 1016 -35.95 -23.62 -9.52
C VAL A 1016 -37.34 -23.57 -10.16
N ALA A 1017 -37.52 -24.20 -11.32
CA ALA A 1017 -38.80 -24.24 -12.02
C ALA A 1017 -39.87 -25.11 -11.32
N LEU A 1018 -39.45 -26.11 -10.53
CA LEU A 1018 -40.34 -27.01 -9.78
C LEU A 1018 -40.59 -26.55 -8.33
N GLN A 1019 -39.99 -25.44 -7.88
CA GLN A 1019 -40.28 -24.89 -6.55
C GLN A 1019 -41.68 -24.23 -6.50
N PRO A 1020 -42.49 -24.51 -5.47
CA PRO A 1020 -43.80 -23.88 -5.33
C PRO A 1020 -43.66 -22.37 -5.17
N GLN A 1021 -44.28 -21.59 -6.06
CA GLN A 1021 -44.31 -20.13 -5.98
C GLN A 1021 -45.20 -19.67 -4.83
N PRO A 1022 -44.83 -18.58 -4.10
CA PRO A 1022 -45.58 -18.11 -2.95
C PRO A 1022 -46.75 -17.21 -3.37
N GLN A 1023 -47.79 -17.77 -3.99
CA GLN A 1023 -49.11 -17.12 -4.05
C GLN A 1023 -50.26 -18.14 -3.90
N PRO A 1024 -51.30 -17.81 -3.11
CA PRO A 1024 -52.44 -18.69 -2.92
C PRO A 1024 -53.42 -18.52 -4.09
N GLN A 1025 -53.49 -19.51 -4.98
CA GLN A 1025 -54.62 -19.73 -5.86
C GLN A 1025 -55.25 -21.09 -5.56
N PRO A 1026 -56.58 -21.24 -5.73
CA PRO A 1026 -57.39 -22.27 -5.07
C PRO A 1026 -57.36 -23.66 -5.73
N ASP A 1027 -56.30 -23.97 -6.48
CA ASP A 1027 -56.08 -25.31 -7.07
C ASP A 1027 -54.78 -25.87 -6.50
N SER A 1028 -54.86 -26.51 -5.32
CA SER A 1028 -53.74 -27.23 -4.73
C SER A 1028 -53.26 -28.32 -5.68
N PRO A 1029 -51.95 -28.41 -6.01
CA PRO A 1029 -51.45 -29.47 -6.88
C PRO A 1029 -51.76 -30.83 -6.26
N ASP A 1030 -52.30 -31.73 -7.08
CA ASP A 1030 -52.62 -33.11 -6.74
C ASP A 1030 -51.51 -33.71 -5.84
N PRO A 1031 -51.82 -34.19 -4.61
CA PRO A 1031 -50.81 -34.70 -3.68
C PRO A 1031 -49.92 -35.79 -4.29
N ALA A 1032 -50.39 -36.48 -5.33
CA ALA A 1032 -49.58 -37.40 -6.13
C ALA A 1032 -48.41 -36.73 -6.87
N LEU A 1033 -48.60 -35.51 -7.41
CA LEU A 1033 -47.58 -34.77 -8.14
C LEU A 1033 -46.52 -34.19 -7.19
N ALA A 1034 -46.94 -33.68 -6.03
CA ALA A 1034 -46.02 -33.18 -5.00
C ALA A 1034 -45.08 -34.28 -4.46
N GLY A 1035 -45.61 -35.49 -4.24
CA GLY A 1035 -44.82 -36.67 -3.87
C GLY A 1035 -43.84 -37.11 -4.95
N GLN A 1036 -44.24 -37.04 -6.22
CA GLN A 1036 -43.36 -37.35 -7.35
C GLN A 1036 -42.22 -36.33 -7.52
N ILE A 1037 -42.50 -35.04 -7.32
CA ILE A 1037 -41.48 -33.96 -7.36
C ILE A 1037 -40.46 -34.13 -6.23
N GLY A 1038 -40.90 -34.45 -5.01
CA GLY A 1038 -40.01 -34.72 -3.88
C GLY A 1038 -39.06 -35.91 -4.13
N ALA A 1039 -39.57 -36.98 -4.75
CA ALA A 1039 -38.76 -38.15 -5.07
C ALA A 1039 -37.81 -37.93 -6.26
N LEU A 1040 -38.20 -37.05 -7.20
CA LEU A 1040 -37.33 -36.59 -8.30
C LEU A 1040 -36.11 -35.84 -7.74
N ALA A 1041 -36.33 -34.89 -6.83
CA ALA A 1041 -35.27 -34.11 -6.20
C ALA A 1041 -34.26 -34.99 -5.44
N GLN A 1042 -34.72 -36.03 -4.75
CA GLN A 1042 -33.84 -36.99 -4.05
C GLN A 1042 -32.99 -37.82 -5.01
N SER A 1043 -33.58 -38.31 -6.11
CA SER A 1043 -32.87 -39.11 -7.13
C SER A 1043 -31.81 -38.28 -7.86
N ILE A 1044 -32.11 -37.00 -8.08
CA ILE A 1044 -31.18 -36.01 -8.65
C ILE A 1044 -29.96 -35.80 -7.74
N ASN A 1045 -30.17 -35.60 -6.44
CA ASN A 1045 -29.07 -35.42 -5.49
C ASN A 1045 -28.17 -36.67 -5.40
N ALA A 1046 -28.76 -37.86 -5.47
CA ALA A 1046 -28.02 -39.12 -5.47
C ALA A 1046 -27.17 -39.29 -6.75
N LEU A 1047 -27.72 -38.93 -7.92
CA LEU A 1047 -26.98 -38.93 -9.18
C LEU A 1047 -25.81 -37.93 -9.14
N GLN A 1048 -26.03 -36.71 -8.63
CA GLN A 1048 -25.00 -35.68 -8.54
C GLN A 1048 -23.82 -36.13 -7.66
N ALA A 1049 -24.11 -36.70 -6.49
CA ALA A 1049 -23.09 -37.25 -5.60
C ALA A 1049 -22.31 -38.43 -6.23
N SER A 1050 -22.99 -39.25 -7.03
CA SER A 1050 -22.36 -40.36 -7.75
C SER A 1050 -21.47 -39.88 -8.90
N ILE A 1051 -21.88 -38.85 -9.64
CA ILE A 1051 -21.11 -38.26 -10.75
C ILE A 1051 -19.79 -37.67 -10.27
N THR A 1052 -19.75 -37.04 -9.09
CA THR A 1052 -18.51 -36.51 -8.49
C THR A 1052 -17.47 -37.62 -8.23
N LYS A 1053 -17.88 -38.87 -7.98
CA LYS A 1053 -16.93 -39.98 -7.74
C LYS A 1053 -16.12 -40.38 -8.98
N LEU A 1054 -16.66 -40.21 -10.19
CA LEU A 1054 -15.91 -40.47 -11.44
C LEU A 1054 -14.78 -39.47 -11.68
N GLN A 1055 -14.75 -38.35 -10.96
CA GLN A 1055 -13.69 -37.34 -11.04
C GLN A 1055 -12.46 -37.73 -10.21
N SER A 1056 -12.53 -38.83 -9.44
CA SER A 1056 -11.39 -39.35 -8.69
C SER A 1056 -10.52 -40.28 -9.56
N PRO A 1057 -9.18 -40.28 -9.39
CA PRO A 1057 -8.27 -41.12 -10.17
C PRO A 1057 -8.39 -42.63 -9.89
N ALA A 1058 -9.36 -43.07 -9.09
CA ALA A 1058 -9.50 -44.46 -8.61
C ALA A 1058 -10.96 -44.99 -8.74
N TRP A 1059 -11.62 -44.76 -9.88
CA TRP A 1059 -12.97 -45.29 -10.14
C TRP A 1059 -12.95 -46.74 -10.64
N SER A 1060 -14.02 -47.50 -10.38
CA SER A 1060 -14.16 -48.92 -10.73
C SER A 1060 -15.32 -49.18 -11.71
N SER A 1061 -15.36 -50.35 -12.36
CA SER A 1061 -16.49 -50.78 -13.21
C SER A 1061 -17.83 -50.84 -12.45
N THR A 1062 -17.77 -51.06 -11.13
CA THR A 1062 -18.90 -50.99 -10.22
C THR A 1062 -19.50 -49.59 -10.15
N ASP A 1063 -18.66 -48.54 -10.18
CA ASP A 1063 -19.12 -47.15 -10.14
C ASP A 1063 -19.87 -46.75 -11.43
N VAL A 1064 -19.38 -47.23 -12.59
CA VAL A 1064 -20.07 -47.04 -13.89
C VAL A 1064 -21.44 -47.72 -13.89
N THR A 1065 -21.53 -48.93 -13.34
CA THR A 1065 -22.78 -49.69 -13.28
C THR A 1065 -23.80 -49.03 -12.35
N THR A 1066 -23.35 -48.53 -11.19
CA THR A 1066 -24.19 -47.77 -10.25
C THR A 1066 -24.74 -46.49 -10.89
N GLN A 1067 -23.94 -45.80 -11.70
CA GLN A 1067 -24.39 -44.60 -12.39
C GLN A 1067 -25.40 -44.86 -13.50
N LEU A 1068 -25.19 -45.90 -14.31
CA LEU A 1068 -26.18 -46.29 -15.33
C LEU A 1068 -27.53 -46.65 -14.71
N ARG A 1069 -27.51 -47.29 -13.53
CA ARG A 1069 -28.73 -47.59 -12.76
C ARG A 1069 -29.43 -46.31 -12.28
N LEU A 1070 -28.70 -45.35 -11.72
CA LEU A 1070 -29.25 -44.08 -11.25
C LEU A 1070 -29.78 -43.21 -12.41
N LEU A 1071 -29.10 -43.22 -13.55
CA LEU A 1071 -29.56 -42.53 -14.77
C LEU A 1071 -30.87 -43.13 -15.29
N ALA A 1072 -30.97 -44.46 -15.36
CA ALA A 1072 -32.20 -45.13 -15.78
C ALA A 1072 -33.37 -44.85 -14.83
N GLU A 1073 -33.14 -44.86 -13.52
CA GLU A 1073 -34.15 -44.52 -12.51
C GLU A 1073 -34.61 -43.06 -12.64
N LEU A 1074 -33.67 -42.15 -12.88
CA LEU A 1074 -33.99 -40.74 -13.06
C LEU A 1074 -34.80 -40.49 -14.35
N THR A 1075 -34.42 -41.11 -15.47
CA THR A 1075 -35.18 -41.03 -16.73
C THR A 1075 -36.62 -41.53 -16.56
N GLN A 1076 -36.81 -42.65 -15.86
CA GLN A 1076 -38.15 -43.19 -15.58
C GLN A 1076 -39.00 -42.23 -14.73
N ARG A 1077 -38.39 -41.55 -13.75
CA ARG A 1077 -39.08 -40.58 -12.89
C ARG A 1077 -39.40 -39.28 -13.63
N VAL A 1078 -38.50 -38.79 -14.49
CA VAL A 1078 -38.75 -37.65 -15.38
C VAL A 1078 -39.95 -37.95 -16.29
N ASP A 1079 -40.00 -39.14 -16.89
CA ASP A 1079 -41.12 -39.54 -17.76
C ASP A 1079 -42.46 -39.60 -17.03
N LYS A 1080 -42.46 -40.08 -15.79
CA LYS A 1080 -43.66 -40.11 -14.95
C LYS A 1080 -44.16 -38.70 -14.61
N VAL A 1081 -43.24 -37.78 -14.30
CA VAL A 1081 -43.56 -36.37 -14.00
C VAL A 1081 -44.06 -35.66 -15.26
N SER A 1082 -43.41 -35.86 -16.41
CA SER A 1082 -43.85 -35.32 -17.71
C SER A 1082 -45.24 -35.82 -18.10
N ALA A 1083 -45.54 -37.12 -17.94
CA ALA A 1083 -46.86 -37.68 -18.21
C ALA A 1083 -47.94 -37.10 -17.30
N THR A 1084 -47.64 -36.90 -16.01
CA THR A 1084 -48.59 -36.31 -15.06
C THR A 1084 -48.85 -34.83 -15.36
N LEU A 1085 -47.81 -34.06 -15.73
CA LEU A 1085 -47.91 -32.66 -16.16
C LEU A 1085 -48.67 -32.50 -17.49
N ALA A 1086 -48.50 -33.43 -18.43
CA ALA A 1086 -49.20 -33.39 -19.72
C ALA A 1086 -50.70 -33.73 -19.60
N ALA A 1087 -51.11 -34.48 -18.55
CA ALA A 1087 -52.50 -34.80 -18.27
C ALA A 1087 -53.26 -33.66 -17.56
N GLN A 1088 -52.55 -32.68 -16.98
CA GLN A 1088 -53.14 -31.49 -16.37
C GLN A 1088 -53.23 -30.36 -17.43
N ASN A 1089 -54.40 -29.71 -17.55
CA ASN A 1089 -54.65 -28.68 -18.57
C ASN A 1089 -53.50 -27.64 -18.64
N PRO A 1090 -52.97 -27.31 -19.83
CA PRO A 1090 -51.72 -26.58 -19.97
C PRO A 1090 -51.89 -25.10 -19.59
N SER A 1091 -51.47 -24.72 -18.38
CA SER A 1091 -51.09 -23.34 -18.08
C SER A 1091 -49.78 -22.99 -18.79
N SER A 1092 -49.52 -21.70 -19.05
CA SER A 1092 -48.28 -21.25 -19.73
C SER A 1092 -47.00 -21.70 -19.02
N ASN A 1093 -47.07 -21.91 -17.70
CA ASN A 1093 -45.96 -22.41 -16.90
C ASN A 1093 -45.74 -23.92 -17.08
N ALA A 1094 -46.81 -24.73 -17.20
CA ALA A 1094 -46.69 -26.17 -17.41
C ALA A 1094 -46.02 -26.51 -18.75
N ALA A 1095 -46.29 -25.73 -19.81
CA ALA A 1095 -45.65 -25.90 -21.12
C ALA A 1095 -44.14 -25.59 -21.09
N ALA A 1096 -43.73 -24.54 -20.38
CA ALA A 1096 -42.32 -24.20 -20.20
C ALA A 1096 -41.57 -25.27 -19.39
N THR A 1097 -42.20 -25.80 -18.34
CA THR A 1097 -41.65 -26.91 -17.54
C THR A 1097 -41.56 -28.20 -18.34
N LEU A 1098 -42.53 -28.51 -19.19
CA LEU A 1098 -42.50 -29.69 -20.06
C LEU A 1098 -41.38 -29.59 -21.12
N ALA A 1099 -41.13 -28.39 -21.65
CA ALA A 1099 -40.01 -28.14 -22.58
C ALA A 1099 -38.64 -28.34 -21.92
N GLU A 1100 -38.46 -27.86 -20.68
CA GLU A 1100 -37.23 -28.09 -19.90
C GLU A 1100 -37.04 -29.57 -19.54
N LEU A 1101 -38.10 -30.28 -19.14
CA LEU A 1101 -38.04 -31.74 -18.90
C LEU A 1101 -37.63 -32.52 -20.16
N THR A 1102 -38.09 -32.08 -21.33
CA THR A 1102 -37.73 -32.69 -22.62
C THR A 1102 -36.25 -32.46 -22.96
N LEU A 1103 -35.73 -31.27 -22.70
CA LEU A 1103 -34.30 -30.95 -22.88
C LEU A 1103 -33.43 -31.80 -21.95
N ILE A 1104 -33.86 -31.95 -20.70
CA ILE A 1104 -33.15 -32.76 -19.70
C ILE A 1104 -33.14 -34.24 -20.09
N LYS A 1105 -34.24 -34.78 -20.62
CA LYS A 1105 -34.28 -36.15 -21.13
C LYS A 1105 -33.27 -36.37 -22.27
N ALA A 1106 -33.20 -35.45 -23.23
CA ALA A 1106 -32.21 -35.53 -24.32
C ALA A 1106 -30.75 -35.48 -23.81
N GLN A 1107 -30.50 -34.71 -22.75
CA GLN A 1107 -29.19 -34.66 -22.10
C GLN A 1107 -28.88 -35.94 -21.31
N LEU A 1108 -29.85 -36.51 -20.60
CA LEU A 1108 -29.72 -37.79 -19.89
C LEU A 1108 -29.41 -38.94 -20.86
N ASP A 1109 -30.04 -38.98 -22.03
CA ASP A 1109 -29.76 -40.00 -23.06
C ASP A 1109 -28.34 -39.86 -23.63
N THR A 1110 -27.88 -38.62 -23.80
CA THR A 1110 -26.51 -38.34 -24.26
C THR A 1110 -25.48 -38.71 -23.21
N LEU A 1111 -25.77 -38.44 -21.93
CA LEU A 1111 -24.92 -38.83 -20.81
C LEU A 1111 -24.89 -40.36 -20.65
N THR A 1112 -26.03 -41.03 -20.75
CA THR A 1112 -26.15 -42.49 -20.65
C THR A 1112 -25.33 -43.18 -21.75
N ARG A 1113 -25.37 -42.67 -22.99
CA ARG A 1113 -24.48 -43.16 -24.07
C ARG A 1113 -23.00 -42.94 -23.77
N SER A 1114 -22.66 -41.79 -23.19
CA SER A 1114 -21.27 -41.44 -22.86
C SER A 1114 -20.72 -42.30 -21.70
N VAL A 1115 -21.55 -42.59 -20.69
CA VAL A 1115 -21.19 -43.48 -19.57
C VAL A 1115 -21.14 -44.94 -20.03
N ASN A 1116 -22.06 -45.38 -20.89
CA ASN A 1116 -22.00 -46.73 -21.50
C ASN A 1116 -20.72 -46.94 -22.32
N ALA A 1117 -20.22 -45.90 -23.01
CA ALA A 1117 -18.97 -45.96 -23.76
C ALA A 1117 -17.73 -46.19 -22.87
N LEU A 1118 -17.84 -46.04 -21.54
CA LEU A 1118 -16.80 -46.36 -20.55
C LEU A 1118 -16.88 -47.81 -20.02
N SER A 1119 -17.94 -48.56 -20.34
CA SER A 1119 -18.09 -49.96 -19.89
C SER A 1119 -16.94 -50.84 -20.42
N PRO A 1120 -16.29 -51.66 -19.56
CA PRO A 1120 -15.19 -52.54 -19.97
C PRO A 1120 -15.56 -53.51 -21.11
N GLN A 1121 -16.84 -53.84 -21.28
CA GLN A 1121 -17.32 -54.71 -22.36
C GLN A 1121 -17.12 -54.12 -23.75
N ASN A 1122 -16.97 -52.80 -23.88
CA ASN A 1122 -16.71 -52.12 -25.15
C ASN A 1122 -15.23 -52.14 -25.57
N TYR A 1123 -14.33 -52.63 -24.71
CA TYR A 1123 -12.90 -52.82 -25.03
C TYR A 1123 -12.53 -54.26 -25.44
N VAL A 1124 -13.48 -55.20 -25.41
CA VAL A 1124 -13.25 -56.63 -25.72
C VAL A 1124 -13.69 -57.00 -27.16
N ARG A 1125 -14.14 -56.06 -27.99
CA ARG A 1125 -14.52 -56.32 -29.40
C ARG A 1125 -13.50 -55.83 -30.44
N GLY A 1126 -12.22 -55.86 -30.07
CA GLY A 1126 -11.09 -55.56 -30.95
C GLY A 1126 -9.90 -56.47 -30.67
N GLY A 1127 -10.14 -57.77 -30.51
CA GLY A 1127 -9.09 -58.76 -30.32
C GLY A 1127 -9.68 -60.12 -29.96
N LEU A 1128 -9.66 -61.04 -30.91
CA LEU A 1128 -9.65 -62.47 -30.62
C LEU A 1128 -8.35 -62.79 -29.86
N GLN A 1129 -8.43 -62.88 -28.53
CA GLN A 1129 -8.24 -64.09 -27.74
C GLN A 1129 -8.55 -63.81 -26.27
#